data_AF-A0A4U5R201-F1
#
_entry.id   AF-A0A4U5R201-F1
#
_cell.length_a   1.000
_cell.length_b   1.000
_cell.length_c   1.000
_cell.angle_alpha   90.00
_cell.angle_beta   90.00
_cell.angle_gamma   90.00
#
_symmetry.space_group_name_H-M   'P 1'
#
loop_
_entity.id
_entity.type
_entity.pdbx_description
1 polymer ?
#
loop_
_entity_poly.entity_id
_entity_poly.type
_entity_poly.pdbx_seq_one_letter_code
_entity_poly.pdbx_strand_id
1 'polypeptide(L)'
;MVAGRKTRRTRSTPAASSVVSVHRNLIFQTFTMSTSYLPATTDSIAQALEAKNPSESISIFYRILESPSSSPESLRIKEQSITNLSDLLRQENRAEELRSLLTQLRPFFALIPKAKTAKIVRGIIDAVAKIPGTSDLQISLCKEMVLWTRAEKRTFLRQRVEARLAALLMESKEYSEALNLLSGLIKEVRRLDDKLLLVDIDLLESKLRFSLRNLPKAKAALTAARTAANAIYVPPAQQGTIDLQSGILHAEEKDYKTGYSYFFEAFEAFNALEDPRAVFSLKYMLLCKIMVSQADDVAGIISSKAGLQYVGPELDAMKAVADAHSKRSLKLFETALRDFKAQLEEDPIVHRHLSSLYDTLLEQNLCRLIEPFSRVEIAHVADLIELPIDHVEKKLSQMILDKKFAGTLDQGAGCLVIFDDPKTDVIYPATLETISNVGKVVDSLYVSSPHSFLWYLPSRLGFNKKSLQFIMGKEKSHINIVVIGHVDSGKSTTTGHLIYKLGGIDKRVIERFEKEAAEMNKRSFKYAWVLDKLKAERERGITIDIALWKFETTRYYCTVIDAPGHRDFIKNMITGTSQADCAVLIIDSTTGGFEAGISKDGQTREHALLAFTLGVKQMICCCNKMDATTPKYSKARYDEIIKEVSSYLKKVGYNPDKIPFVPISGFEGDNMIERSTNLDWYKGPTLLDALDQIQEPKRPSDKPLRLPLQDVYKIGGIGTVPVGRVETGVIKPGTVVTFGPTGLTTEVKSVEMHHEALQEALPGDNVGFNVKNVAVKDLKRGFVASNSKDDPAKEAANFTSQVIIMNHPGQIGNGYAPVLDCHTCHIAVKFAEILTKIDRRSGKELEKEPKFLKNGDAGMIKMIPTKPMVVETFSEYPPLGRFAVRDMRQTVAVGVIKSVEKKDASSAKVTKSAAKKGGK
;
A
#
# COMPACT_ATOMS: atom_id res chain seq x y z
N MET A 1 -3.17 65.89 51.53
CA MET A 1 -2.86 64.96 52.64
C MET A 1 -2.33 63.64 52.08
N VAL A 2 -1.44 62.99 52.82
CA VAL A 2 -1.15 61.52 52.88
C VAL A 2 -1.23 60.64 51.60
N ALA A 3 -0.04 60.27 51.10
CA ALA A 3 0.47 58.94 50.66
C ALA A 3 -0.37 57.90 49.84
N GLY A 4 0.33 57.11 48.98
CA GLY A 4 -0.26 55.95 48.26
C GLY A 4 0.58 55.31 47.13
N ARG A 5 1.88 55.05 47.31
CA ARG A 5 2.78 54.39 46.33
C ARG A 5 2.46 52.88 46.18
N LYS A 6 2.83 52.09 45.14
CA LYS A 6 3.52 52.20 43.82
C LYS A 6 3.26 50.86 43.05
N THR A 7 3.63 50.54 41.80
CA THR A 7 3.50 51.12 40.42
C THR A 7 3.98 50.05 39.41
N ARG A 8 3.28 49.76 38.30
CA ARG A 8 3.83 48.92 37.19
C ARG A 8 3.34 49.33 35.78
N ARG A 9 4.17 50.11 35.07
CA ARG A 9 4.12 50.56 33.66
C ARG A 9 5.55 51.07 33.29
N THR A 10 6.10 51.10 32.08
CA THR A 10 5.79 50.54 30.73
C THR A 10 7.10 50.57 29.87
N ARG A 11 7.04 50.07 28.61
CA ARG A 11 7.81 50.44 27.38
C ARG A 11 8.73 51.69 27.46
N SER A 12 9.88 51.81 26.77
CA SER A 12 10.58 50.96 25.76
C SER A 12 11.95 51.59 25.35
N THR A 13 12.88 50.79 24.77
CA THR A 13 13.99 51.12 23.80
C THR A 13 14.61 52.54 23.78
N PRO A 14 15.96 52.69 23.73
CA PRO A 14 16.75 52.20 22.56
C PRO A 14 18.26 51.83 22.76
N ALA A 15 18.82 51.24 21.69
CA ALA A 15 20.17 51.37 21.10
C ALA A 15 21.51 51.41 21.90
N ALA A 16 22.50 50.74 21.28
CA ALA A 16 23.94 51.09 21.19
C ALA A 16 24.94 50.83 22.36
N SER A 17 25.83 49.86 22.11
CA SER A 17 27.29 49.83 22.39
C SER A 17 27.88 50.02 23.82
N SER A 18 29.00 49.32 24.02
CA SER A 18 29.98 49.45 25.12
C SER A 18 29.50 49.24 26.57
N VAL A 19 29.72 48.02 27.09
CA VAL A 19 30.64 47.83 28.23
C VAL A 19 31.50 46.59 27.95
N VAL A 20 32.83 46.77 27.89
CA VAL A 20 33.81 45.69 28.00
C VAL A 20 34.42 45.77 29.40
N SER A 21 34.74 44.62 29.98
CA SER A 21 35.26 44.42 31.35
C SER A 21 34.26 44.74 32.48
N VAL A 22 33.93 43.73 33.27
CA VAL A 22 34.37 43.52 34.67
C VAL A 22 33.62 42.29 35.18
N HIS A 23 34.29 41.14 35.18
CA HIS A 23 34.09 39.97 36.05
C HIS A 23 35.17 38.94 35.66
N ARG A 24 36.40 39.21 36.08
CA ARG A 24 37.56 38.32 35.91
C ARG A 24 38.02 37.94 37.32
N ASN A 25 38.40 36.69 37.50
CA ASN A 25 38.87 36.08 38.75
C ASN A 25 37.79 35.88 39.84
N LEU A 26 37.39 34.62 40.02
CA LEU A 26 37.82 33.90 41.22
C LEU A 26 37.96 32.40 40.91
N ILE A 27 38.80 31.69 41.67
CA ILE A 27 39.09 30.25 41.54
C ILE A 27 39.61 29.82 40.15
N PHE A 28 40.78 30.36 39.79
CA PHE A 28 41.78 29.55 39.09
C PHE A 28 42.55 28.77 40.16
N GLN A 29 42.59 27.44 40.09
CA GLN A 29 43.61 26.65 40.78
C GLN A 29 44.59 26.14 39.72
N THR A 30 45.80 26.69 39.75
CA THR A 30 46.80 26.54 38.68
C THR A 30 47.53 25.21 38.79
N PHE A 31 47.11 24.21 38.00
CA PHE A 31 48.05 23.23 37.49
C PHE A 31 48.78 23.83 36.28
N THR A 32 50.11 23.85 36.34
CA THR A 32 50.97 24.48 35.33
C THR A 32 51.00 23.68 34.04
N MET A 33 50.73 24.34 32.91
CA MET A 33 50.84 23.71 31.58
C MET A 33 52.31 23.40 31.24
N SER A 34 52.67 22.12 31.26
CA SER A 34 53.83 21.62 30.52
C SER A 34 53.42 21.34 29.07
N THR A 35 53.73 22.27 28.17
CA THR A 35 53.41 22.18 26.73
C THR A 35 54.07 20.96 26.09
N SER A 36 53.32 19.87 26.05
CA SER A 36 53.71 18.56 25.54
C SER A 36 52.52 17.96 24.80
N TYR A 37 52.36 18.35 23.53
CA TYR A 37 51.45 17.66 22.62
C TYR A 37 51.94 16.22 22.46
N LEU A 38 51.01 15.25 22.47
CA LEU A 38 51.36 13.87 22.15
C LEU A 38 51.27 13.67 20.63
N PRO A 39 52.25 13.03 19.98
CA PRO A 39 52.14 12.72 18.57
C PRO A 39 50.94 11.78 18.37
N ALA A 40 50.14 12.02 17.34
CA ALA A 40 49.01 11.15 17.02
C ALA A 40 49.52 9.84 16.37
N THR A 41 50.08 8.94 17.18
CA THR A 41 50.42 7.54 16.84
C THR A 41 49.49 6.56 17.56
N THR A 42 49.52 5.29 17.14
CA THR A 42 48.78 4.19 17.78
C THR A 42 49.20 4.02 19.24
N ASP A 43 50.49 4.22 19.55
CA ASP A 43 51.07 4.03 20.88
C ASP A 43 50.54 5.06 21.88
N SER A 44 50.30 6.31 21.45
CA SER A 44 49.64 7.31 22.30
C SER A 44 48.16 7.01 22.56
N ILE A 45 47.47 6.26 21.69
CA ILE A 45 46.14 5.71 22.02
C ILE A 45 46.26 4.58 23.04
N ALA A 46 47.26 3.70 22.92
CA ALA A 46 47.50 2.65 23.92
C ALA A 46 47.79 3.25 25.31
N GLN A 47 48.70 4.24 25.38
CA GLN A 47 49.02 4.98 26.60
C GLN A 47 47.79 5.65 27.25
N ALA A 48 46.82 6.11 26.44
CA ALA A 48 45.57 6.69 26.94
C ALA A 48 44.59 5.65 27.50
N LEU A 49 44.66 4.40 27.02
CA LEU A 49 43.81 3.28 27.44
C LEU A 49 44.41 2.46 28.60
N GLU A 50 45.73 2.48 28.78
CA GLU A 50 46.45 1.81 29.88
C GLU A 50 46.53 2.65 31.16
N ALA A 51 46.19 3.94 31.11
CA ALA A 51 46.17 4.82 32.27
C ALA A 51 45.08 4.40 33.28
N LYS A 52 45.46 4.29 34.57
CA LYS A 52 44.59 3.72 35.62
C LYS A 52 43.46 4.64 36.10
N ASN A 53 43.51 5.93 35.76
CA ASN A 53 42.55 6.94 36.21
C ASN A 53 41.79 7.53 35.02
N PRO A 54 40.43 7.55 35.00
CA PRO A 54 39.67 8.11 33.88
C PRO A 54 40.03 9.57 33.54
N SER A 55 40.26 10.42 34.55
CA SER A 55 40.71 11.81 34.38
C SER A 55 42.10 11.94 33.72
N GLU A 56 42.98 10.94 33.93
CA GLU A 56 44.31 10.90 33.32
C GLU A 56 44.20 10.52 31.83
N SER A 57 43.45 9.46 31.52
CA SER A 57 43.08 9.08 30.15
C SER A 57 42.46 10.24 29.37
N ILE A 58 41.49 10.96 29.97
CA ILE A 58 40.85 12.15 29.39
C ILE A 58 41.90 13.21 29.05
N SER A 59 42.84 13.50 29.95
CA SER A 59 43.91 14.48 29.72
C SER A 59 44.87 14.08 28.58
N ILE A 60 45.18 12.78 28.47
CA ILE A 60 46.02 12.23 27.40
C ILE A 60 45.31 12.34 26.05
N PHE A 61 44.02 12.01 25.98
CA PHE A 61 43.23 12.18 24.75
C PHE A 61 43.17 13.64 24.28
N TYR A 62 42.99 14.62 25.19
CA TYR A 62 43.06 16.04 24.80
C TYR A 62 44.43 16.42 24.20
N ARG A 63 45.55 16.01 24.80
CA ARG A 63 46.92 16.27 24.27
C ARG A 63 47.20 15.65 22.89
N ILE A 64 46.50 14.58 22.53
CA ILE A 64 46.59 13.96 21.19
C ILE A 64 45.82 14.80 20.15
N LEU A 65 44.69 15.41 20.54
CA LEU A 65 43.88 16.26 19.66
C LEU A 65 44.60 17.58 19.32
N GLU A 66 45.32 18.16 20.29
CA GLU A 66 46.10 19.39 20.13
C GLU A 66 47.33 19.27 19.20
N SER A 67 47.74 18.05 18.84
CA SER A 67 48.92 17.84 17.99
C SER A 67 48.81 18.53 16.62
N PRO A 68 49.86 19.16 16.08
CA PRO A 68 49.76 19.94 14.83
C PRO A 68 49.70 19.08 13.55
N SER A 69 49.86 17.77 13.63
CA SER A 69 49.95 16.89 12.46
C SER A 69 48.61 16.67 11.74
N SER A 70 48.63 16.82 10.41
CA SER A 70 47.48 16.76 9.51
C SER A 70 47.57 15.63 8.46
N SER A 71 48.39 14.60 8.70
CA SER A 71 48.50 13.45 7.79
C SER A 71 47.19 12.62 7.80
N PRO A 72 46.89 11.85 6.73
CA PRO A 72 45.70 11.00 6.69
C PRO A 72 45.61 10.01 7.86
N GLU A 73 46.76 9.61 8.39
CA GLU A 73 46.91 8.72 9.54
C GLU A 73 46.68 9.45 10.87
N SER A 74 47.30 10.63 11.09
CA SER A 74 47.06 11.41 12.32
C SER A 74 45.61 11.86 12.44
N LEU A 75 44.95 12.18 11.31
CA LEU A 75 43.52 12.51 11.26
C LEU A 75 42.63 11.29 11.61
N ARG A 76 43.03 10.06 11.24
CA ARG A 76 42.33 8.82 11.62
C ARG A 76 42.49 8.51 13.11
N ILE A 77 43.69 8.70 13.64
CA ILE A 77 44.02 8.49 15.05
C ILE A 77 43.25 9.51 15.92
N LYS A 78 43.17 10.78 15.50
CA LYS A 78 42.32 11.79 16.15
C LYS A 78 40.82 11.43 16.13
N GLU A 79 40.29 10.91 15.02
CA GLU A 79 38.89 10.42 14.95
C GLU A 79 38.61 9.29 15.97
N GLN A 80 39.58 8.40 16.18
CA GLN A 80 39.50 7.34 17.18
C GLN A 80 39.61 7.89 18.61
N SER A 81 40.54 8.81 18.88
CA SER A 81 40.67 9.50 20.17
C SER A 81 39.40 10.28 20.56
N ILE A 82 38.73 10.97 19.63
CA ILE A 82 37.46 11.64 19.90
C ILE A 82 36.38 10.63 20.32
N THR A 83 36.34 9.46 19.68
CA THR A 83 35.37 8.41 20.00
C THR A 83 35.59 7.89 21.41
N ASN A 84 36.83 7.47 21.74
CA ASN A 84 37.19 6.97 23.06
C ASN A 84 36.96 8.01 24.18
N LEU A 85 37.33 9.27 23.94
CA LEU A 85 37.08 10.39 24.85
C LEU A 85 35.58 10.61 25.10
N SER A 86 34.74 10.45 24.07
CA SER A 86 33.28 10.59 24.19
C SER A 86 32.64 9.46 24.98
N ASP A 87 33.16 8.23 24.85
CA ASP A 87 32.73 7.08 25.64
C ASP A 87 33.14 7.22 27.13
N LEU A 88 34.36 7.69 27.42
CA LEU A 88 34.83 7.96 28.79
C LEU A 88 34.05 9.10 29.47
N LEU A 89 33.87 10.24 28.79
CA LEU A 89 33.09 11.36 29.34
C LEU A 89 31.62 11.00 29.57
N ARG A 90 31.07 10.03 28.84
CA ARG A 90 29.74 9.45 29.12
C ARG A 90 29.76 8.59 30.39
N GLN A 91 30.76 7.73 30.58
CA GLN A 91 30.89 6.88 31.78
C GLN A 91 31.00 7.73 33.06
N GLU A 92 31.74 8.84 32.99
CA GLU A 92 31.87 9.84 34.07
C GLU A 92 30.65 10.77 34.22
N ASN A 93 29.61 10.65 33.38
CA ASN A 93 28.43 11.53 33.31
C ASN A 93 28.72 13.03 33.06
N ARG A 94 29.89 13.38 32.48
CA ARG A 94 30.39 14.76 32.31
C ARG A 94 29.77 15.46 31.08
N ALA A 95 28.46 15.66 31.11
CA ALA A 95 27.66 16.08 29.97
C ALA A 95 28.02 17.47 29.38
N GLU A 96 28.36 18.46 30.21
CA GLU A 96 28.79 19.79 29.72
C GLU A 96 30.18 19.75 29.06
N GLU A 97 31.03 18.78 29.39
CA GLU A 97 32.33 18.62 28.73
C GLU A 97 32.18 17.98 27.34
N LEU A 98 31.22 17.06 27.15
CA LEU A 98 30.81 16.60 25.82
C LEU A 98 30.30 17.75 24.92
N ARG A 99 29.59 18.72 25.51
CA ARG A 99 29.17 19.96 24.82
C ARG A 99 30.35 20.87 24.51
N SER A 100 31.25 21.09 25.47
CA SER A 100 32.48 21.88 25.27
C SER A 100 33.35 21.30 24.16
N LEU A 101 33.53 19.97 24.15
CA LEU A 101 34.26 19.22 23.14
C LEU A 101 33.71 19.45 21.72
N LEU A 102 32.39 19.46 21.52
CA LEU A 102 31.77 19.78 20.22
C LEU A 102 32.10 21.20 19.73
N THR A 103 32.37 22.14 20.63
CA THR A 103 32.78 23.50 20.30
C THR A 103 34.28 23.61 20.04
N GLN A 104 35.10 22.91 20.83
CA GLN A 104 36.55 22.80 20.62
C GLN A 104 36.91 22.08 19.30
N LEU A 105 36.11 21.11 18.86
CA LEU A 105 36.35 20.36 17.62
C LEU A 105 35.98 21.09 16.32
N ARG A 106 35.40 22.31 16.37
CA ARG A 106 35.00 23.06 15.16
C ARG A 106 36.14 23.29 14.16
N PRO A 107 37.38 23.65 14.55
CA PRO A 107 38.51 23.76 13.61
C PRO A 107 38.89 22.42 12.98
N PHE A 108 38.85 21.32 13.75
CA PHE A 108 39.10 19.97 13.24
C PHE A 108 38.04 19.54 12.21
N PHE A 109 36.79 19.96 12.38
CA PHE A 109 35.70 19.69 11.43
C PHE A 109 35.88 20.35 10.05
N ALA A 110 36.79 21.33 9.90
CA ALA A 110 37.17 21.87 8.60
C ALA A 110 38.20 21.00 7.85
N LEU A 111 38.99 20.20 8.58
CA LEU A 111 40.07 19.36 8.04
C LEU A 111 39.62 17.97 7.59
N ILE A 112 38.42 17.52 7.99
CA ILE A 112 37.92 16.17 7.71
C ILE A 112 36.72 16.17 6.73
N PRO A 113 36.52 15.08 5.96
CA PRO A 113 35.35 14.94 5.09
C PRO A 113 34.02 15.12 5.82
N LYS A 114 33.07 15.84 5.20
CA LYS A 114 31.76 16.20 5.80
C LYS A 114 30.99 15.00 6.38
N ALA A 115 31.12 13.81 5.77
CA ALA A 115 30.51 12.57 6.26
C ALA A 115 31.11 12.09 7.60
N LYS A 116 32.43 12.24 7.82
CA LYS A 116 33.09 11.94 9.10
C LYS A 116 32.66 12.93 10.18
N THR A 117 32.60 14.24 9.87
CA THR A 117 32.01 15.23 10.78
C THR A 117 30.60 14.83 11.20
N ALA A 118 29.76 14.42 10.24
CA ALA A 118 28.39 13.99 10.50
C ALA A 118 28.29 12.64 11.26
N LYS A 119 29.36 11.86 11.37
CA LYS A 119 29.45 10.70 12.28
C LYS A 119 29.80 11.17 13.69
N ILE A 120 30.87 11.95 13.84
CA ILE A 120 31.36 12.46 15.14
C ILE A 120 30.29 13.29 15.86
N VAL A 121 29.70 14.28 15.18
CA VAL A 121 28.71 15.19 15.78
C VAL A 121 27.47 14.43 16.27
N ARG A 122 27.00 13.42 15.53
CA ARG A 122 25.91 12.55 16.00
C ARG A 122 26.34 11.67 17.17
N GLY A 123 27.52 11.03 17.09
CA GLY A 123 28.04 10.19 18.17
C GLY A 123 28.15 10.90 19.51
N ILE A 124 28.53 12.19 19.53
CA ILE A 124 28.59 12.98 20.77
C ILE A 124 27.17 13.35 21.27
N ILE A 125 26.24 13.72 20.38
CA ILE A 125 24.83 13.95 20.75
C ILE A 125 24.19 12.65 21.28
N ASP A 126 24.50 11.49 20.69
CA ASP A 126 24.07 10.16 21.15
C ASP A 126 24.74 9.74 22.48
N ALA A 127 25.94 10.25 22.78
CA ALA A 127 26.60 10.05 24.07
C ALA A 127 25.92 10.87 25.18
N VAL A 128 25.62 12.16 24.93
CA VAL A 128 24.86 13.00 25.88
C VAL A 128 23.45 12.43 26.10
N ALA A 129 22.79 11.95 25.05
CA ALA A 129 21.44 11.37 25.13
C ALA A 129 21.32 10.10 26.00
N LYS A 130 22.45 9.47 26.37
CA LYS A 130 22.49 8.32 27.28
C LYS A 130 22.73 8.71 28.75
N ILE A 131 23.00 9.97 29.04
CA ILE A 131 23.19 10.49 30.41
C ILE A 131 21.81 10.94 30.93
N PRO A 132 21.31 10.39 32.06
CA PRO A 132 19.98 10.73 32.58
C PRO A 132 19.89 12.19 32.99
N GLY A 133 18.68 12.78 32.85
CA GLY A 133 18.40 14.16 33.26
C GLY A 133 18.93 15.27 32.34
N THR A 134 19.47 14.94 31.16
CA THR A 134 20.14 15.92 30.27
C THR A 134 19.25 16.57 29.21
N SER A 135 17.92 16.41 29.24
CA SER A 135 17.03 16.82 28.14
C SER A 135 17.16 18.29 27.72
N ASP A 136 17.19 19.23 28.67
CA ASP A 136 17.35 20.66 28.38
C ASP A 136 18.74 20.98 27.79
N LEU A 137 19.78 20.28 28.26
CA LEU A 137 21.13 20.38 27.71
C LEU A 137 21.17 19.85 26.27
N GLN A 138 20.49 18.74 25.97
CA GLN A 138 20.38 18.21 24.61
C GLN A 138 19.61 19.16 23.68
N ILE A 139 18.54 19.81 24.15
CA ILE A 139 17.79 20.82 23.39
C ILE A 139 18.68 22.03 23.11
N SER A 140 19.38 22.57 24.10
CA SER A 140 20.29 23.71 23.91
C SER A 140 21.46 23.38 22.96
N LEU A 141 22.06 22.19 23.10
CA LEU A 141 23.10 21.68 22.22
C LEU A 141 22.61 21.51 20.78
N CYS A 142 21.41 20.96 20.58
CA CYS A 142 20.83 20.82 19.24
C CYS A 142 20.51 22.19 18.62
N LYS A 143 19.92 23.14 19.37
CA LYS A 143 19.71 24.53 18.90
C LYS A 143 21.04 25.20 18.51
N GLU A 144 22.11 25.00 19.29
CA GLU A 144 23.47 25.50 18.99
C GLU A 144 24.08 24.86 17.73
N MET A 145 23.98 23.53 17.58
CA MET A 145 24.48 22.80 16.41
C MET A 145 23.69 23.12 15.12
N VAL A 146 22.40 23.45 15.20
CA VAL A 146 21.63 23.93 14.04
C VAL A 146 22.11 25.30 13.57
N LEU A 147 22.46 26.22 14.49
CA LEU A 147 23.04 27.51 14.13
C LEU A 147 24.42 27.35 13.46
N TRP A 148 25.30 26.53 14.03
CA TRP A 148 26.62 26.24 13.47
C TRP A 148 26.55 25.57 12.08
N THR A 149 25.71 24.54 11.92
CA THR A 149 25.54 23.86 10.62
C THR A 149 24.88 24.73 9.56
N ARG A 150 24.06 25.73 9.93
CA ARG A 150 23.57 26.78 9.03
C ARG A 150 24.72 27.68 8.55
N ALA A 151 25.57 28.17 9.46
CA ALA A 151 26.72 29.01 9.12
C ALA A 151 27.70 28.31 8.16
N GLU A 152 28.06 27.05 8.43
CA GLU A 152 28.95 26.26 7.57
C GLU A 152 28.24 25.60 6.36
N LYS A 153 26.97 25.91 6.11
CA LYS A 153 26.16 25.38 4.99
C LYS A 153 26.15 23.83 4.92
N ARG A 154 26.15 23.15 6.07
CA ARG A 154 26.16 21.67 6.21
C ARG A 154 24.74 21.08 6.20
N THR A 155 24.02 21.25 5.08
CA THR A 155 22.59 20.88 4.90
C THR A 155 22.18 19.53 5.49
N PHE A 156 22.77 18.42 5.02
CA PHE A 156 22.38 17.06 5.47
C PHE A 156 22.60 16.80 6.96
N LEU A 157 23.59 17.45 7.58
CA LEU A 157 23.81 17.35 9.04
C LEU A 157 22.80 18.22 9.78
N ARG A 158 22.58 19.47 9.33
CA ARG A 158 21.57 20.39 9.84
C ARG A 158 20.19 19.71 9.90
N GLN A 159 19.78 19.08 8.80
CA GLN A 159 18.48 18.40 8.68
C GLN A 159 18.30 17.23 9.66
N ARG A 160 19.36 16.45 9.93
CA ARG A 160 19.32 15.34 10.91
C ARG A 160 19.34 15.82 12.36
N VAL A 161 20.00 16.94 12.66
CA VAL A 161 19.92 17.59 13.98
C VAL A 161 18.57 18.28 14.18
N GLU A 162 18.02 18.90 13.14
CA GLU A 162 16.66 19.48 13.13
C GLU A 162 15.58 18.43 13.40
N ALA A 163 15.65 17.25 12.75
CA ALA A 163 14.74 16.14 13.04
C ALA A 163 14.82 15.65 14.50
N ARG A 164 16.03 15.55 15.08
CA ARG A 164 16.21 15.16 16.49
C ARG A 164 15.73 16.24 17.46
N LEU A 165 15.97 17.51 17.15
CA LEU A 165 15.49 18.64 17.94
C LEU A 165 13.95 18.65 18.00
N ALA A 166 13.26 18.35 16.90
CA ALA A 166 11.81 18.20 16.90
C ALA A 166 11.31 17.05 17.80
N ALA A 167 12.06 15.95 17.92
CA ALA A 167 11.71 14.84 18.80
C ALA A 167 11.83 15.24 20.28
N LEU A 168 12.97 15.84 20.67
CA LEU A 168 13.20 16.35 22.03
C LEU A 168 12.18 17.43 22.43
N LEU A 169 11.85 18.35 21.52
CA LEU A 169 10.81 19.36 21.76
C LEU A 169 9.42 18.74 21.91
N MET A 170 9.12 17.62 21.23
CA MET A 170 7.86 16.88 21.43
C MET A 170 7.82 16.20 22.81
N GLU A 171 8.94 15.65 23.29
CA GLU A 171 9.08 15.06 24.63
C GLU A 171 8.90 16.12 25.74
N SER A 172 9.51 17.31 25.57
CA SER A 172 9.29 18.47 26.44
C SER A 172 7.93 19.17 26.24
N LYS A 173 7.03 18.59 25.43
CA LYS A 173 5.65 19.08 25.15
C LYS A 173 5.58 20.45 24.43
N GLU A 174 6.68 20.95 23.87
CA GLU A 174 6.78 22.18 23.05
C GLU A 174 6.28 21.94 21.60
N TYR A 175 5.07 21.40 21.46
CA TYR A 175 4.53 20.94 20.17
C TYR A 175 4.47 22.04 19.09
N SER A 176 4.36 23.32 19.47
CA SER A 176 4.29 24.45 18.54
C SER A 176 5.64 24.80 17.91
N GLU A 177 6.75 24.77 18.65
CA GLU A 177 8.09 25.00 18.07
C GLU A 177 8.47 23.80 17.18
N ALA A 178 8.24 22.58 17.66
CA ALA A 178 8.49 21.35 16.91
C ALA A 178 7.67 21.26 15.61
N LEU A 179 6.38 21.63 15.60
CA LEU A 179 5.57 21.61 14.37
C LEU A 179 6.10 22.61 13.33
N ASN A 180 6.48 23.81 13.75
CA ASN A 180 7.02 24.84 12.85
C ASN A 180 8.35 24.36 12.22
N LEU A 181 9.22 23.76 13.03
CA LEU A 181 10.51 23.24 12.60
C LEU A 181 10.33 22.06 11.62
N LEU A 182 9.46 21.09 11.92
CA LEU A 182 9.11 19.98 11.02
C LEU A 182 8.46 20.48 9.72
N SER A 183 7.54 21.43 9.79
CA SER A 183 6.82 21.97 8.61
C SER A 183 7.74 22.68 7.61
N GLY A 184 8.86 23.23 8.07
CA GLY A 184 9.95 23.70 7.20
C GLY A 184 10.77 22.52 6.66
N LEU A 185 11.22 21.64 7.54
CA LEU A 185 12.10 20.52 7.23
C LEU A 185 11.50 19.56 6.17
N ILE A 186 10.22 19.20 6.29
CA ILE A 186 9.49 18.35 5.33
C ILE A 186 9.58 18.93 3.91
N LYS A 187 9.40 20.25 3.75
CA LYS A 187 9.43 20.92 2.44
C LYS A 187 10.82 20.91 1.81
N GLU A 188 11.87 20.87 2.62
CA GLU A 188 13.25 20.74 2.14
C GLU A 188 13.61 19.29 1.81
N VAL A 189 13.36 18.34 2.72
CA VAL A 189 13.75 16.94 2.52
C VAL A 189 12.95 16.29 1.38
N ARG A 190 11.67 16.65 1.18
CA ARG A 190 10.88 16.19 0.02
C ARG A 190 11.39 16.72 -1.34
N ARG A 191 12.26 17.73 -1.37
CA ARG A 191 12.97 18.18 -2.59
C ARG A 191 14.28 17.44 -2.84
N LEU A 192 14.78 16.69 -1.84
CA LEU A 192 16.06 15.97 -1.89
C LEU A 192 15.90 14.45 -1.95
N ASP A 193 14.70 13.92 -1.71
CA ASP A 193 14.35 12.50 -1.78
C ASP A 193 15.18 11.57 -0.86
N ASP A 194 15.68 12.09 0.29
CA ASP A 194 16.21 11.27 1.40
C ASP A 194 15.04 10.55 2.10
N LYS A 195 14.58 9.46 1.48
CA LYS A 195 13.42 8.67 1.92
C LYS A 195 13.56 8.12 3.34
N LEU A 196 14.79 7.78 3.78
CA LEU A 196 15.05 7.33 5.15
C LEU A 196 14.70 8.44 6.15
N LEU A 197 15.18 9.66 5.89
CA LEU A 197 14.89 10.82 6.73
C LEU A 197 13.42 11.28 6.61
N LEU A 198 12.77 11.08 5.46
CA LEU A 198 11.33 11.34 5.32
C LEU A 198 10.47 10.41 6.18
N VAL A 199 10.80 9.12 6.31
CA VAL A 199 10.05 8.20 7.18
C VAL A 199 10.06 8.68 8.62
N ASP A 200 11.22 9.06 9.16
CA ASP A 200 11.33 9.59 10.52
C ASP A 200 10.52 10.88 10.71
N ILE A 201 10.64 11.82 9.78
CA ILE A 201 10.02 13.14 9.89
C ILE A 201 8.49 13.08 9.71
N ASP A 202 7.98 12.34 8.71
CA ASP A 202 6.53 12.21 8.50
C ASP A 202 5.87 11.37 9.62
N LEU A 203 6.58 10.41 10.22
CA LEU A 203 6.12 9.67 11.40
C LEU A 203 6.09 10.55 12.66
N LEU A 204 7.11 11.39 12.87
CA LEU A 204 7.15 12.34 13.96
C LEU A 204 6.10 13.45 13.79
N GLU A 205 5.85 13.91 12.56
CA GLU A 205 4.75 14.82 12.25
C GLU A 205 3.38 14.17 12.57
N SER A 206 3.19 12.87 12.28
CA SER A 206 1.98 12.14 12.67
C SER A 206 1.78 12.16 14.19
N LYS A 207 2.80 11.79 14.96
CA LYS A 207 2.77 11.78 16.43
C LYS A 207 2.45 13.16 17.00
N LEU A 208 3.12 14.20 16.51
CA LEU A 208 2.92 15.55 17.03
C LEU A 208 1.53 16.11 16.67
N ARG A 209 1.04 15.86 15.44
CA ARG A 209 -0.32 16.25 15.04
C ARG A 209 -1.40 15.48 15.81
N PHE A 210 -1.12 14.25 16.23
CA PHE A 210 -1.97 13.47 17.13
C PHE A 210 -2.04 14.12 18.53
N SER A 211 -0.91 14.52 19.12
CA SER A 211 -0.86 15.25 20.40
C SER A 211 -1.62 16.59 20.33
N LEU A 212 -1.60 17.26 19.18
CA LEU A 212 -2.42 18.46 18.88
C LEU A 212 -3.88 18.15 18.49
N ARG A 213 -4.36 16.91 18.71
CA ARG A 213 -5.70 16.38 18.39
C ARG A 213 -6.16 16.59 16.93
N ASN A 214 -5.23 16.77 15.98
CA ASN A 214 -5.54 16.95 14.56
C ASN A 214 -5.48 15.61 13.80
N LEU A 215 -6.42 14.71 14.10
CA LEU A 215 -6.47 13.35 13.55
C LEU A 215 -6.36 13.28 12.01
N PRO A 216 -7.08 14.10 11.21
CA PRO A 216 -6.98 14.02 9.75
C PRO A 216 -5.57 14.34 9.22
N LYS A 217 -4.91 15.35 9.79
CA LYS A 217 -3.54 15.70 9.39
C LYS A 217 -2.49 14.72 9.97
N ALA A 218 -2.76 14.07 11.10
CA ALA A 218 -1.92 12.99 11.62
C ALA A 218 -1.97 11.76 10.69
N LYS A 219 -3.17 11.33 10.31
CA LYS A 219 -3.40 10.22 9.36
C LYS A 219 -2.79 10.47 7.97
N ALA A 220 -2.86 11.71 7.49
CA ALA A 220 -2.18 12.13 6.25
C ALA A 220 -0.65 12.04 6.36
N ALA A 221 -0.07 12.44 7.49
CA ALA A 221 1.37 12.32 7.74
C ALA A 221 1.82 10.85 7.86
N LEU A 222 1.09 10.01 8.61
CA LEU A 222 1.34 8.57 8.67
C LEU A 222 1.25 7.90 7.29
N THR A 223 0.31 8.32 6.45
CA THR A 223 0.17 7.81 5.08
C THR A 223 1.37 8.20 4.21
N ALA A 224 1.95 9.39 4.40
CA ALA A 224 3.22 9.76 3.77
C ALA A 224 4.38 8.91 4.30
N ALA A 225 4.50 8.73 5.62
CA ALA A 225 5.52 7.88 6.24
C ALA A 225 5.45 6.42 5.74
N ARG A 226 4.27 5.80 5.69
CA ARG A 226 4.05 4.45 5.13
C ARG A 226 4.37 4.38 3.63
N THR A 227 4.07 5.44 2.87
CA THR A 227 4.40 5.49 1.43
C THR A 227 5.92 5.61 1.20
N ALA A 228 6.64 6.36 2.04
CA ALA A 228 8.09 6.44 2.01
C ALA A 228 8.74 5.12 2.49
N ALA A 229 8.20 4.51 3.56
CA ALA A 229 8.66 3.23 4.11
C ALA A 229 8.56 2.09 3.09
N ASN A 230 7.40 1.94 2.43
CA ASN A 230 7.18 0.94 1.37
C ASN A 230 8.07 1.13 0.13
N ALA A 231 8.78 2.25 0.00
CA ALA A 231 9.69 2.54 -1.11
C ALA A 231 11.18 2.25 -0.77
N ILE A 232 11.50 1.81 0.44
CA ILE A 232 12.85 1.51 0.93
C ILE A 232 12.85 0.26 1.83
N TYR A 233 14.02 -0.16 2.30
CA TYR A 233 14.10 -1.08 3.44
C TYR A 233 14.09 -0.28 4.75
N VAL A 234 13.11 -0.55 5.62
CA VAL A 234 12.97 0.07 6.94
C VAL A 234 13.36 -0.96 8.03
N PRO A 235 14.23 -0.62 9.00
CA PRO A 235 14.56 -1.51 10.11
C PRO A 235 13.32 -1.92 10.93
N PRO A 236 13.23 -3.17 11.46
CA PRO A 236 12.03 -3.64 12.17
C PRO A 236 11.59 -2.74 13.34
N ALA A 237 12.52 -2.16 14.10
CA ALA A 237 12.21 -1.22 15.18
C ALA A 237 11.49 0.06 14.70
N GLN A 238 11.82 0.53 13.50
CA GLN A 238 11.20 1.72 12.90
C GLN A 238 9.86 1.35 12.25
N GLN A 239 9.77 0.17 11.62
CA GLN A 239 8.53 -0.39 11.09
C GLN A 239 7.48 -0.62 12.18
N GLY A 240 7.82 -1.32 13.27
CA GLY A 240 6.94 -1.48 14.43
C GLY A 240 6.51 -0.15 15.07
N THR A 241 7.29 0.92 14.92
CA THR A 241 6.90 2.28 15.37
C THR A 241 5.85 2.93 14.45
N ILE A 242 5.87 2.61 13.15
CA ILE A 242 4.86 3.02 12.16
C ILE A 242 3.56 2.24 12.37
N ASP A 243 3.65 0.95 12.66
CA ASP A 243 2.48 0.09 12.86
C ASP A 243 1.83 0.37 14.23
N LEU A 244 2.62 0.62 15.29
CA LEU A 244 2.13 1.15 16.57
C LEU A 244 1.34 2.46 16.38
N GLN A 245 1.87 3.41 15.59
CA GLN A 245 1.17 4.66 15.29
C GLN A 245 -0.09 4.45 14.41
N SER A 246 -0.09 3.39 13.59
CA SER A 246 -1.27 2.96 12.81
C SER A 246 -2.37 2.43 13.73
N GLY A 247 -2.03 1.54 14.67
CA GLY A 247 -2.94 1.01 15.68
C GLY A 247 -3.61 2.12 16.50
N ILE A 248 -2.83 3.08 16.99
CA ILE A 248 -3.32 4.22 17.77
C ILE A 248 -4.34 5.06 16.99
N LEU A 249 -4.07 5.36 15.72
CA LEU A 249 -5.00 6.15 14.89
C LEU A 249 -6.28 5.38 14.54
N HIS A 250 -6.22 4.07 14.32
CA HIS A 250 -7.41 3.24 14.11
C HIS A 250 -8.25 3.08 15.40
N ALA A 251 -7.62 3.00 16.56
CA ALA A 251 -8.32 2.93 17.85
C ALA A 251 -9.14 4.21 18.14
N GLU A 252 -8.58 5.41 17.91
CA GLU A 252 -9.33 6.67 18.03
C GLU A 252 -10.50 6.78 17.04
N GLU A 253 -10.37 6.22 15.84
CA GLU A 253 -11.48 6.11 14.87
C GLU A 253 -12.51 5.03 15.24
N LYS A 254 -12.39 4.42 16.43
CA LYS A 254 -13.19 3.29 16.96
C LYS A 254 -13.09 1.99 16.13
N ASP A 255 -12.12 1.89 15.23
CA ASP A 255 -11.81 0.70 14.46
C ASP A 255 -10.79 -0.19 15.21
N TYR A 256 -11.23 -0.70 16.37
CA TYR A 256 -10.43 -1.56 17.24
C TYR A 256 -10.04 -2.90 16.58
N LYS A 257 -10.76 -3.35 15.54
CA LYS A 257 -10.44 -4.58 14.79
C LYS A 257 -9.21 -4.39 13.92
N THR A 258 -9.14 -3.33 13.13
CA THR A 258 -7.93 -2.99 12.36
C THR A 258 -6.81 -2.51 13.29
N GLY A 259 -7.15 -1.79 14.36
CA GLY A 259 -6.21 -1.38 15.41
C GLY A 259 -5.46 -2.57 16.02
N TYR A 260 -6.18 -3.62 16.43
CA TYR A 260 -5.59 -4.85 16.98
C TYR A 260 -4.55 -5.49 16.03
N SER A 261 -4.85 -5.57 14.73
CA SER A 261 -3.91 -6.13 13.75
C SER A 261 -2.60 -5.35 13.67
N TYR A 262 -2.67 -4.01 13.62
CA TYR A 262 -1.47 -3.17 13.61
C TYR A 262 -0.69 -3.22 14.94
N PHE A 263 -1.38 -3.33 16.07
CA PHE A 263 -0.72 -3.54 17.36
C PHE A 263 -0.05 -4.91 17.46
N PHE A 264 -0.62 -5.95 16.83
CA PHE A 264 0.00 -7.28 16.73
C PHE A 264 1.27 -7.25 15.86
N GLU A 265 1.22 -6.63 14.68
CA GLU A 265 2.40 -6.45 13.81
C GLU A 265 3.51 -5.65 14.52
N ALA A 266 3.14 -4.59 15.26
CA ALA A 266 4.07 -3.84 16.10
C ALA A 266 4.65 -4.69 17.26
N PHE A 267 3.82 -5.50 17.91
CA PHE A 267 4.25 -6.39 19.00
C PHE A 267 5.24 -7.45 18.50
N GLU A 268 4.98 -8.12 17.37
CA GLU A 268 5.95 -9.06 16.78
C GLU A 268 7.28 -8.37 16.43
N ALA A 269 7.23 -7.16 15.86
CA ALA A 269 8.41 -6.40 15.49
C ALA A 269 9.26 -5.93 16.69
N PHE A 270 8.64 -5.58 17.82
CA PHE A 270 9.36 -5.20 19.05
C PHE A 270 9.80 -6.40 19.89
N ASN A 271 8.99 -7.45 20.00
CA ASN A 271 9.32 -8.68 20.71
C ASN A 271 10.54 -9.39 20.07
N ALA A 272 10.60 -9.42 18.74
CA ALA A 272 11.75 -9.95 18.00
C ALA A 272 13.06 -9.13 18.16
N LEU A 273 13.00 -8.00 18.87
CA LEU A 273 14.14 -7.13 19.21
C LEU A 273 14.33 -6.95 20.73
N GLU A 274 13.53 -7.64 21.55
CA GLU A 274 13.49 -7.49 23.01
C GLU A 274 13.27 -6.03 23.48
N ASP A 275 12.62 -5.21 22.66
CA ASP A 275 12.42 -3.78 22.90
C ASP A 275 11.32 -3.54 23.96
N PRO A 276 11.54 -2.70 25.00
CA PRO A 276 10.53 -2.40 26.02
C PRO A 276 9.18 -1.91 25.47
N ARG A 277 9.14 -1.38 24.25
CA ARG A 277 7.91 -0.94 23.56
C ARG A 277 6.97 -2.10 23.16
N ALA A 278 7.43 -3.35 23.25
CA ALA A 278 6.58 -4.53 23.15
C ALA A 278 5.47 -4.53 24.22
N VAL A 279 5.77 -4.13 25.47
CA VAL A 279 4.80 -4.12 26.58
C VAL A 279 3.61 -3.20 26.27
N PHE A 280 3.87 -1.97 25.82
CA PHE A 280 2.84 -1.02 25.42
C PHE A 280 2.03 -1.48 24.20
N SER A 281 2.69 -2.15 23.24
CA SER A 281 2.01 -2.71 22.07
C SER A 281 1.01 -3.80 22.49
N LEU A 282 1.43 -4.70 23.40
CA LEU A 282 0.57 -5.74 23.97
C LEU A 282 -0.57 -5.15 24.82
N LYS A 283 -0.30 -4.13 25.64
CA LYS A 283 -1.31 -3.37 26.40
C LYS A 283 -2.42 -2.83 25.49
N TYR A 284 -2.07 -2.22 24.36
CA TYR A 284 -3.04 -1.70 23.40
C TYR A 284 -3.78 -2.80 22.61
N MET A 285 -3.17 -3.98 22.38
CA MET A 285 -3.89 -5.17 21.87
C MET A 285 -4.99 -5.60 22.84
N LEU A 286 -4.69 -5.68 24.14
CA LEU A 286 -5.67 -6.04 25.17
C LEU A 286 -6.79 -5.01 25.26
N LEU A 287 -6.46 -3.71 25.20
CA LEU A 287 -7.45 -2.63 25.12
C LEU A 287 -8.41 -2.84 23.94
N CYS A 288 -7.88 -3.10 22.74
CA CYS A 288 -8.73 -3.35 21.57
C CYS A 288 -9.64 -4.57 21.75
N LYS A 289 -9.18 -5.63 22.41
CA LYS A 289 -10.02 -6.82 22.71
C LYS A 289 -11.16 -6.49 23.66
N ILE A 290 -10.90 -5.73 24.72
CA ILE A 290 -11.93 -5.28 25.67
C ILE A 290 -12.95 -4.36 24.96
N MET A 291 -12.49 -3.39 24.16
CA MET A 291 -13.38 -2.49 23.41
C MET A 291 -14.23 -3.19 22.33
N VAL A 292 -13.83 -4.38 21.87
CA VAL A 292 -14.62 -5.25 20.96
C VAL A 292 -15.56 -6.19 21.74
N SER A 293 -15.67 -6.02 23.06
CA SER A 293 -16.42 -6.91 23.98
C SER A 293 -15.91 -8.35 23.99
N GLN A 294 -14.64 -8.58 23.66
CA GLN A 294 -13.95 -9.87 23.73
C GLN A 294 -12.99 -9.88 24.93
N ALA A 295 -13.52 -9.57 26.11
CA ALA A 295 -12.73 -9.48 27.34
C ALA A 295 -12.17 -10.85 27.78
N ASP A 296 -12.87 -11.94 27.51
CA ASP A 296 -12.47 -13.29 27.97
C ASP A 296 -11.21 -13.80 27.25
N ASP A 297 -10.93 -13.32 26.03
CA ASP A 297 -9.68 -13.59 25.30
C ASP A 297 -8.43 -13.02 26.00
N VAL A 298 -8.58 -11.99 26.85
CA VAL A 298 -7.46 -11.29 27.50
C VAL A 298 -6.66 -12.23 28.39
N ALA A 299 -7.33 -13.08 29.16
CA ALA A 299 -6.67 -14.09 30.00
C ALA A 299 -5.87 -15.09 29.15
N GLY A 300 -6.42 -15.51 28.00
CA GLY A 300 -5.74 -16.37 27.03
C GLY A 300 -4.48 -15.72 26.45
N ILE A 301 -4.57 -14.45 26.03
CA ILE A 301 -3.44 -13.69 25.46
C ILE A 301 -2.32 -13.50 26.49
N ILE A 302 -2.65 -13.14 27.74
CA ILE A 302 -1.66 -12.99 28.83
C ILE A 302 -1.00 -14.36 29.16
N SER A 303 -1.77 -15.45 29.17
CA SER A 303 -1.23 -16.80 29.42
C SER A 303 -0.37 -17.38 28.28
N SER A 304 -0.32 -16.72 27.12
CA SER A 304 0.49 -17.17 25.98
C SER A 304 1.98 -17.06 26.27
N LYS A 305 2.82 -17.84 25.55
CA LYS A 305 4.29 -17.80 25.71
C LYS A 305 4.88 -16.38 25.59
N ALA A 306 4.29 -15.53 24.75
CA ALA A 306 4.73 -14.14 24.57
C ALA A 306 4.14 -13.18 25.62
N GLY A 307 2.95 -13.46 26.17
CA GLY A 307 2.40 -12.71 27.31
C GLY A 307 3.16 -12.98 28.60
N LEU A 308 3.52 -14.24 28.85
CA LEU A 308 4.32 -14.68 30.00
C LEU A 308 5.71 -14.02 30.09
N GLN A 309 6.27 -13.55 28.97
CA GLN A 309 7.55 -12.84 28.90
C GLN A 309 7.46 -11.39 29.42
N TYR A 310 6.27 -10.80 29.47
CA TYR A 310 6.05 -9.38 29.77
C TYR A 310 5.08 -9.15 30.95
N VAL A 311 4.90 -10.15 31.82
CA VAL A 311 4.06 -10.08 33.02
C VAL A 311 4.53 -8.95 33.95
N GLY A 312 3.59 -8.11 34.38
CA GLY A 312 3.84 -6.94 35.20
C GLY A 312 2.63 -6.01 35.24
N PRO A 313 2.73 -4.86 35.95
CA PRO A 313 1.58 -4.04 36.33
C PRO A 313 0.78 -3.49 35.14
N GLU A 314 1.40 -3.27 33.98
CA GLU A 314 0.70 -2.86 32.75
C GLU A 314 -0.31 -3.91 32.26
N LEU A 315 0.00 -5.21 32.39
CA LEU A 315 -0.88 -6.30 31.99
C LEU A 315 -1.89 -6.65 33.09
N ASP A 316 -1.49 -6.58 34.36
CA ASP A 316 -2.40 -6.80 35.50
C ASP A 316 -3.50 -5.73 35.57
N ALA A 317 -3.17 -4.48 35.25
CA ALA A 317 -4.14 -3.39 35.11
C ALA A 317 -5.17 -3.69 34.00
N MET A 318 -4.70 -4.09 32.81
CA MET A 318 -5.58 -4.44 31.68
C MET A 318 -6.43 -5.69 31.98
N LYS A 319 -5.90 -6.64 32.75
CA LYS A 319 -6.63 -7.82 33.23
C LYS A 319 -7.73 -7.43 34.22
N ALA A 320 -7.45 -6.55 35.18
CA ALA A 320 -8.46 -6.06 36.13
C ALA A 320 -9.61 -5.33 35.43
N VAL A 321 -9.31 -4.53 34.40
CA VAL A 321 -10.31 -3.90 33.51
C VAL A 321 -11.12 -4.95 32.73
N ALA A 322 -10.48 -5.99 32.19
CA ALA A 322 -11.16 -7.08 31.49
C ALA A 322 -12.07 -7.89 32.41
N ASP A 323 -11.60 -8.24 33.62
CA ASP A 323 -12.39 -8.92 34.65
C ASP A 323 -13.61 -8.10 35.08
N ALA A 324 -13.45 -6.78 35.28
CA ALA A 324 -14.54 -5.87 35.59
C ALA A 324 -15.57 -5.78 34.45
N HIS A 325 -15.11 -5.76 33.18
CA HIS A 325 -15.97 -5.72 32.00
C HIS A 325 -16.74 -7.02 31.80
N SER A 326 -16.08 -8.19 31.86
CA SER A 326 -16.72 -9.51 31.73
C SER A 326 -17.77 -9.75 32.83
N LYS A 327 -17.47 -9.34 34.07
CA LYS A 327 -18.41 -9.38 35.22
C LYS A 327 -19.44 -8.24 35.22
N ARG A 328 -19.38 -7.32 34.24
CA ARG A 328 -20.22 -6.11 34.12
C ARG A 328 -20.33 -5.30 35.43
N SER A 329 -19.23 -5.12 36.15
CA SER A 329 -19.26 -4.52 37.50
C SER A 329 -18.52 -3.17 37.54
N LEU A 330 -19.27 -2.09 37.68
CA LEU A 330 -18.74 -0.73 37.86
C LEU A 330 -17.84 -0.64 39.10
N LYS A 331 -18.24 -1.23 40.23
CA LYS A 331 -17.47 -1.27 41.48
C LYS A 331 -16.09 -1.92 41.32
N LEU A 332 -15.98 -2.97 40.50
CA LEU A 332 -14.67 -3.57 40.14
C LEU A 332 -13.88 -2.68 39.17
N PHE A 333 -14.54 -1.99 38.25
CA PHE A 333 -13.91 -1.08 37.29
C PHE A 333 -13.29 0.14 38.00
N GLU A 334 -14.02 0.75 38.94
CA GLU A 334 -13.55 1.87 39.75
C GLU A 334 -12.44 1.45 40.73
N THR A 335 -12.51 0.21 41.25
CA THR A 335 -11.40 -0.39 42.01
C THR A 335 -10.15 -0.53 41.14
N ALA A 336 -10.28 -1.03 39.90
CA ALA A 336 -9.15 -1.14 38.97
C ALA A 336 -8.55 0.22 38.59
N LEU A 337 -9.38 1.25 38.34
CA LEU A 337 -8.93 2.63 38.07
C LEU A 337 -8.14 3.22 39.25
N ARG A 338 -8.61 3.00 40.49
CA ARG A 338 -7.95 3.49 41.71
C ARG A 338 -6.62 2.77 41.95
N ASP A 339 -6.61 1.45 41.84
CA ASP A 339 -5.48 0.62 42.26
C ASP A 339 -4.36 0.57 41.19
N PHE A 340 -4.70 0.75 39.91
CA PHE A 340 -3.75 0.83 38.78
C PHE A 340 -3.69 2.25 38.15
N LYS A 341 -3.83 3.28 38.98
CA LYS A 341 -3.98 4.67 38.50
C LYS A 341 -2.88 5.13 37.55
N ALA A 342 -1.62 4.83 37.85
CA ALA A 342 -0.49 5.21 36.99
C ALA A 342 -0.56 4.54 35.61
N GLN A 343 -0.96 3.26 35.55
CA GLN A 343 -1.05 2.49 34.31
C GLN A 343 -2.27 2.89 33.47
N LEU A 344 -3.36 3.36 34.09
CA LEU A 344 -4.65 3.58 33.42
C LEU A 344 -5.01 5.06 33.18
N GLU A 345 -4.53 6.00 34.01
CA GLU A 345 -4.78 7.45 33.83
C GLU A 345 -3.62 8.21 33.17
N GLU A 346 -2.36 7.89 33.47
CA GLU A 346 -1.22 8.64 32.90
C GLU A 346 -0.98 8.32 31.42
N ASP A 347 -1.51 7.19 30.94
CA ASP A 347 -1.56 6.76 29.54
C ASP A 347 -2.71 7.50 28.79
N PRO A 348 -2.42 8.50 27.93
CA PRO A 348 -3.45 9.37 27.35
C PRO A 348 -4.28 8.73 26.22
N ILE A 349 -3.98 7.45 25.90
CA ILE A 349 -4.68 6.63 24.92
C ILE A 349 -5.63 5.70 25.69
N VAL A 350 -5.10 4.94 26.65
CA VAL A 350 -5.89 4.04 27.50
C VAL A 350 -6.97 4.82 28.26
N HIS A 351 -6.62 5.89 28.97
CA HIS A 351 -7.56 6.70 29.75
C HIS A 351 -8.81 7.13 28.94
N ARG A 352 -8.60 7.54 27.68
CA ARG A 352 -9.65 8.03 26.78
C ARG A 352 -10.61 6.94 26.33
N HIS A 353 -10.09 5.74 26.09
CA HIS A 353 -10.93 4.58 25.77
C HIS A 353 -11.64 4.05 27.01
N LEU A 354 -11.03 4.12 28.20
CA LEU A 354 -11.66 3.75 29.47
C LEU A 354 -12.87 4.63 29.80
N SER A 355 -12.88 5.93 29.48
CA SER A 355 -14.08 6.77 29.65
C SER A 355 -15.26 6.23 28.84
N SER A 356 -15.03 5.90 27.56
CA SER A 356 -16.06 5.32 26.68
C SER A 356 -16.48 3.90 27.12
N LEU A 357 -15.61 3.19 27.84
CA LEU A 357 -15.89 1.86 28.38
C LEU A 357 -16.73 1.94 29.67
N TYR A 358 -16.46 2.94 30.52
CA TYR A 358 -17.27 3.26 31.70
C TYR A 358 -18.71 3.62 31.30
N ASP A 359 -18.88 4.52 30.33
CA ASP A 359 -20.18 4.84 29.72
C ASP A 359 -20.93 3.58 29.28
N THR A 360 -20.23 2.67 28.58
CA THR A 360 -20.80 1.42 28.05
C THR A 360 -21.20 0.45 29.18
N LEU A 361 -20.41 0.36 30.26
CA LEU A 361 -20.71 -0.49 31.42
C LEU A 361 -21.82 0.08 32.30
N LEU A 362 -21.95 1.41 32.36
CA LEU A 362 -23.06 2.09 33.02
C LEU A 362 -24.36 1.86 32.25
N GLU A 363 -24.36 2.04 30.92
CA GLU A 363 -25.50 1.70 30.07
C GLU A 363 -25.94 0.23 30.25
N GLN A 364 -25.01 -0.73 30.23
CA GLN A 364 -25.34 -2.15 30.40
C GLN A 364 -25.90 -2.50 31.78
N ASN A 365 -25.48 -1.82 32.86
CA ASN A 365 -26.07 -2.02 34.18
C ASN A 365 -27.44 -1.36 34.32
N LEU A 366 -27.61 -0.16 33.76
CA LEU A 366 -28.91 0.50 33.71
C LEU A 366 -29.92 -0.36 32.95
N CYS A 367 -29.60 -0.87 31.75
CA CYS A 367 -30.44 -1.84 31.04
C CYS A 367 -30.83 -3.02 31.96
N ARG A 368 -29.84 -3.72 32.53
CA ARG A 368 -30.05 -4.94 33.33
C ARG A 368 -30.94 -4.73 34.56
N LEU A 369 -30.90 -3.55 35.18
CA LEU A 369 -31.67 -3.23 36.38
C LEU A 369 -33.09 -2.73 36.07
N ILE A 370 -33.32 -2.22 34.86
CA ILE A 370 -34.52 -1.46 34.50
C ILE A 370 -35.43 -2.24 33.52
N GLU A 371 -34.85 -2.98 32.58
CA GLU A 371 -35.54 -3.81 31.59
C GLU A 371 -36.62 -4.77 32.16
N PRO A 372 -36.51 -5.32 33.40
CA PRO A 372 -37.57 -6.14 33.99
C PRO A 372 -38.84 -5.40 34.45
N PHE A 373 -38.89 -4.06 34.38
CA PHE A 373 -39.89 -3.24 35.08
C PHE A 373 -40.47 -2.10 34.20
N SER A 374 -41.80 -2.04 34.06
CA SER A 374 -42.49 -0.97 33.30
C SER A 374 -42.46 0.41 33.97
N ARG A 375 -42.15 0.48 35.28
CA ARG A 375 -41.96 1.73 36.04
C ARG A 375 -40.94 1.51 37.14
N VAL A 376 -39.98 2.44 37.28
CA VAL A 376 -38.88 2.35 38.26
C VAL A 376 -38.63 3.71 38.91
N GLU A 377 -38.39 3.73 40.22
CA GLU A 377 -37.97 4.92 40.95
C GLU A 377 -36.46 5.18 40.78
N ILE A 378 -36.09 6.38 40.37
CA ILE A 378 -34.71 6.73 39.99
C ILE A 378 -33.78 6.70 41.22
N ALA A 379 -34.29 7.10 42.39
CA ALA A 379 -33.53 7.04 43.64
C ALA A 379 -33.10 5.61 44.01
N HIS A 380 -34.00 4.63 43.86
CA HIS A 380 -33.69 3.23 44.14
C HIS A 380 -32.63 2.66 43.18
N VAL A 381 -32.67 3.05 41.90
CA VAL A 381 -31.63 2.68 40.91
C VAL A 381 -30.29 3.33 41.23
N ALA A 382 -30.31 4.58 41.69
CA ALA A 382 -29.10 5.31 42.08
C ALA A 382 -28.39 4.63 43.27
N ASP A 383 -29.14 4.27 44.32
CA ASP A 383 -28.63 3.51 45.47
C ASP A 383 -28.08 2.14 45.06
N LEU A 384 -28.77 1.40 44.18
CA LEU A 384 -28.34 0.08 43.68
C LEU A 384 -27.05 0.10 42.85
N ILE A 385 -26.68 1.25 42.29
CA ILE A 385 -25.46 1.44 41.48
C ILE A 385 -24.37 2.21 42.27
N GLU A 386 -24.68 2.69 43.48
CA GLU A 386 -23.82 3.54 44.32
C GLU A 386 -23.45 4.89 43.66
N LEU A 387 -24.33 5.44 42.79
CA LEU A 387 -24.11 6.68 42.04
C LEU A 387 -25.11 7.80 42.41
N PRO A 388 -24.75 9.09 42.24
CA PRO A 388 -25.68 10.19 42.49
C PRO A 388 -26.89 10.20 41.54
N ILE A 389 -28.08 10.49 42.08
CA ILE A 389 -29.38 10.52 41.36
C ILE A 389 -29.30 11.37 40.08
N ASP A 390 -28.74 12.59 40.16
CA ASP A 390 -28.55 13.51 39.03
C ASP A 390 -27.71 12.93 37.89
N HIS A 391 -26.73 12.06 38.20
CA HIS A 391 -25.90 11.40 37.19
C HIS A 391 -26.68 10.28 36.48
N VAL A 392 -27.47 9.51 37.24
CA VAL A 392 -28.35 8.46 36.71
C VAL A 392 -29.47 9.05 35.86
N GLU A 393 -30.14 10.11 36.31
CA GLU A 393 -31.21 10.79 35.56
C GLU A 393 -30.69 11.33 34.22
N LYS A 394 -29.53 12.00 34.21
CA LYS A 394 -28.89 12.49 32.99
C LYS A 394 -28.56 11.37 32.01
N LYS A 395 -28.02 10.24 32.50
CA LYS A 395 -27.68 9.09 31.65
C LYS A 395 -28.94 8.41 31.09
N LEU A 396 -29.99 8.25 31.89
CA LEU A 396 -31.29 7.73 31.42
C LEU A 396 -31.94 8.62 30.38
N SER A 397 -31.90 9.95 30.58
CA SER A 397 -32.37 10.94 29.60
C SER A 397 -31.62 10.81 28.27
N GLN A 398 -30.30 10.66 28.31
CA GLN A 398 -29.50 10.37 27.11
C GLN A 398 -29.92 9.05 26.45
N MET A 399 -30.10 7.96 27.21
CA MET A 399 -30.46 6.65 26.67
C MET A 399 -31.85 6.64 25.99
N ILE A 400 -32.79 7.46 26.45
CA ILE A 400 -34.09 7.66 25.78
C ILE A 400 -33.90 8.42 24.45
N LEU A 401 -33.09 9.48 24.43
CA LEU A 401 -32.78 10.25 23.21
C LEU A 401 -32.03 9.40 22.16
N ASP A 402 -31.09 8.56 22.62
CA ASP A 402 -30.35 7.57 21.82
C ASP A 402 -31.21 6.34 21.45
N LYS A 403 -32.50 6.33 21.80
CA LYS A 403 -33.50 5.28 21.52
C LYS A 403 -33.09 3.88 21.99
N LYS A 404 -32.40 3.78 23.13
CA LYS A 404 -32.10 2.51 23.80
C LYS A 404 -33.35 1.90 24.44
N PHE A 405 -34.29 2.74 24.88
CA PHE A 405 -35.58 2.36 25.45
C PHE A 405 -36.68 3.33 24.96
N ALA A 406 -37.92 2.85 24.82
CA ALA A 406 -39.09 3.71 24.71
C ALA A 406 -39.57 4.07 26.13
N GLY A 407 -39.50 5.34 26.53
CA GLY A 407 -39.87 5.74 27.88
C GLY A 407 -39.87 7.25 28.10
N THR A 408 -40.39 7.66 29.27
CA THR A 408 -40.45 9.05 29.74
C THR A 408 -40.00 9.15 31.19
N LEU A 409 -39.18 10.14 31.49
CA LEU A 409 -38.81 10.53 32.86
C LEU A 409 -39.87 11.48 33.42
N ASP A 410 -40.54 11.08 34.48
CA ASP A 410 -41.42 11.94 35.28
C ASP A 410 -40.59 12.58 36.41
N GLN A 411 -40.14 13.82 36.16
CA GLN A 411 -39.39 14.62 37.13
C GLN A 411 -40.23 15.09 38.33
N GLY A 412 -41.56 15.04 38.25
CA GLY A 412 -42.45 15.35 39.38
C GLY A 412 -42.62 14.17 40.33
N ALA A 413 -42.57 12.94 39.82
CA ALA A 413 -42.71 11.71 40.59
C ALA A 413 -41.40 10.94 40.81
N GLY A 414 -40.24 11.45 40.35
CA GLY A 414 -38.93 10.78 40.47
C GLY A 414 -38.86 9.41 39.78
N CYS A 415 -39.69 9.19 38.76
CA CYS A 415 -39.92 7.87 38.15
C CYS A 415 -39.52 7.84 36.68
N LEU A 416 -38.88 6.76 36.26
CA LEU A 416 -38.84 6.34 34.86
C LEU A 416 -40.09 5.51 34.56
N VAL A 417 -40.80 5.84 33.48
CA VAL A 417 -41.88 5.01 32.91
C VAL A 417 -41.41 4.48 31.56
N ILE A 418 -41.58 3.18 31.34
CA ILE A 418 -41.19 2.48 30.11
C ILE A 418 -42.45 2.02 29.39
N PHE A 419 -42.44 2.19 28.08
CA PHE A 419 -43.48 1.68 27.18
C PHE A 419 -42.95 0.42 26.51
N ASP A 420 -43.72 -0.67 26.55
CA ASP A 420 -43.48 -1.80 25.65
C ASP A 420 -43.57 -1.29 24.21
N ASP A 421 -42.57 -1.59 23.37
CA ASP A 421 -42.68 -1.36 21.94
C ASP A 421 -43.92 -2.11 21.40
N PRO A 422 -44.79 -1.44 20.61
CA PRO A 422 -45.97 -2.08 20.07
C PRO A 422 -45.53 -3.23 19.15
N LYS A 423 -45.74 -4.47 19.61
CA LYS A 423 -45.28 -5.70 18.94
C LYS A 423 -45.60 -5.65 17.45
N THR A 424 -44.59 -5.37 16.64
CA THR A 424 -44.71 -5.39 15.19
C THR A 424 -44.94 -6.83 14.78
N ASP A 425 -46.15 -7.11 14.30
CA ASP A 425 -46.60 -8.47 14.03
C ASP A 425 -45.61 -9.14 13.07
N VAL A 426 -45.03 -10.26 13.50
CA VAL A 426 -43.98 -11.01 12.78
C VAL A 426 -44.48 -11.46 11.40
N ILE A 427 -45.81 -11.57 11.23
CA ILE A 427 -46.47 -11.79 9.95
C ILE A 427 -46.10 -10.70 8.93
N TYR A 428 -45.96 -9.43 9.31
CA TYR A 428 -45.74 -8.33 8.35
C TYR A 428 -44.34 -8.34 7.73
N PRO A 429 -43.22 -8.44 8.49
CA PRO A 429 -41.89 -8.67 7.92
C PRO A 429 -41.81 -9.97 7.12
N ALA A 430 -42.37 -11.08 7.63
CA ALA A 430 -42.36 -12.37 6.94
C ALA A 430 -43.16 -12.35 5.62
N THR A 431 -44.25 -11.58 5.56
CA THR A 431 -45.03 -11.37 4.33
C THR A 431 -44.24 -10.53 3.33
N LEU A 432 -43.56 -9.46 3.77
CA LEU A 432 -42.68 -8.67 2.90
C LEU A 432 -41.50 -9.48 2.35
N GLU A 433 -40.89 -10.35 3.18
CA GLU A 433 -39.84 -11.26 2.73
C GLU A 433 -40.38 -12.32 1.77
N THR A 434 -41.57 -12.87 2.03
CA THR A 434 -42.23 -13.83 1.14
C THR A 434 -42.55 -13.17 -0.22
N ILE A 435 -43.09 -11.95 -0.23
CA ILE A 435 -43.34 -11.18 -1.47
C ILE A 435 -42.02 -10.86 -2.19
N SER A 436 -40.95 -10.51 -1.46
CA SER A 436 -39.62 -10.29 -2.03
C SER A 436 -39.06 -11.56 -2.67
N ASN A 437 -39.26 -12.72 -2.04
CA ASN A 437 -38.81 -14.02 -2.55
C ASN A 437 -39.66 -14.49 -3.74
N VAL A 438 -40.97 -14.26 -3.73
CA VAL A 438 -41.83 -14.46 -4.92
C VAL A 438 -41.40 -13.54 -6.06
N GLY A 439 -41.06 -12.28 -5.79
CA GLY A 439 -40.48 -11.36 -6.78
C GLY A 439 -39.21 -11.92 -7.42
N LYS A 440 -38.22 -12.33 -6.61
CA LYS A 440 -36.98 -12.97 -7.10
C LYS A 440 -37.25 -14.25 -7.92
N VAL A 441 -38.25 -15.05 -7.54
CA VAL A 441 -38.65 -16.25 -8.30
C VAL A 441 -39.33 -15.87 -9.62
N VAL A 442 -40.18 -14.84 -9.65
CA VAL A 442 -40.80 -14.32 -10.88
C VAL A 442 -39.74 -13.73 -11.81
N ASP A 443 -38.80 -12.93 -11.29
CA ASP A 443 -37.68 -12.37 -12.06
C ASP A 443 -36.78 -13.50 -12.63
N SER A 444 -36.44 -14.50 -11.80
CA SER A 444 -35.66 -15.66 -12.22
C SER A 444 -36.39 -16.52 -13.25
N LEU A 445 -37.71 -16.69 -13.13
CA LEU A 445 -38.56 -17.31 -14.15
C LEU A 445 -38.60 -16.47 -15.43
N TYR A 446 -38.65 -15.14 -15.35
CA TYR A 446 -38.63 -14.26 -16.52
C TYR A 446 -37.30 -14.34 -17.29
N VAL A 447 -36.18 -14.40 -16.57
CA VAL A 447 -34.82 -14.56 -17.13
C VAL A 447 -34.63 -15.96 -17.75
N SER A 448 -35.18 -17.01 -17.15
CA SER A 448 -35.05 -18.39 -17.65
C SER A 448 -36.09 -18.79 -18.71
N SER A 449 -37.24 -18.11 -18.78
CA SER A 449 -38.36 -18.49 -19.66
C SER A 449 -38.44 -17.89 -21.08
N PRO A 450 -37.41 -17.26 -21.69
CA PRO A 450 -37.39 -17.11 -23.15
C PRO A 450 -37.48 -18.47 -23.88
N HIS A 451 -37.01 -19.54 -23.24
CA HIS A 451 -36.79 -20.84 -23.85
C HIS A 451 -37.95 -21.85 -23.72
N SER A 452 -38.91 -21.65 -22.82
CA SER A 452 -39.92 -22.69 -22.53
C SER A 452 -41.17 -22.60 -23.41
N PHE A 453 -41.69 -21.39 -23.64
CA PHE A 453 -42.98 -21.20 -24.30
C PHE A 453 -42.93 -21.40 -25.84
N LEU A 454 -41.77 -21.15 -26.45
CA LEU A 454 -41.58 -21.21 -27.91
C LEU A 454 -41.44 -22.64 -28.47
N TRP A 455 -41.20 -23.66 -27.65
CA TRP A 455 -41.08 -25.05 -28.11
C TRP A 455 -42.42 -25.78 -28.31
N TYR A 456 -43.54 -25.25 -27.80
CA TYR A 456 -44.85 -25.92 -27.90
C TYR A 456 -45.64 -25.62 -29.18
N LEU A 457 -45.31 -24.55 -29.93
CA LEU A 457 -45.97 -24.21 -31.21
C LEU A 457 -45.41 -24.92 -32.47
N PRO A 458 -44.09 -25.15 -32.65
CA PRO A 458 -43.53 -25.63 -33.92
C PRO A 458 -44.04 -27.00 -34.38
N SER A 459 -44.42 -27.87 -33.44
CA SER A 459 -44.83 -29.26 -33.65
C SER A 459 -46.05 -29.46 -34.57
N ARG A 460 -46.77 -28.40 -34.93
CA ARG A 460 -47.91 -28.43 -35.87
C ARG A 460 -47.67 -27.78 -37.24
N LEU A 461 -46.52 -27.12 -37.47
CA LEU A 461 -46.34 -26.21 -38.62
C LEU A 461 -45.13 -26.49 -39.54
N GLY A 462 -44.40 -27.60 -39.33
CA GLY A 462 -43.56 -28.20 -40.38
C GLY A 462 -42.37 -27.38 -40.91
N PHE A 463 -41.88 -26.39 -40.18
CA PHE A 463 -40.76 -25.55 -40.62
C PHE A 463 -39.41 -26.30 -40.68
N ASN A 464 -38.62 -26.00 -41.71
CA ASN A 464 -37.37 -26.69 -42.04
C ASN A 464 -36.21 -26.22 -41.13
N LYS A 465 -35.28 -27.12 -40.76
CA LYS A 465 -34.14 -26.84 -39.86
C LYS A 465 -33.28 -25.64 -40.27
N LYS A 466 -33.13 -25.36 -41.57
CA LYS A 466 -32.39 -24.18 -42.06
C LYS A 466 -33.04 -22.85 -41.68
N SER A 467 -34.36 -22.82 -41.46
CA SER A 467 -35.10 -21.61 -41.03
C SER A 467 -34.86 -21.30 -39.55
N LEU A 468 -34.83 -22.32 -38.68
CA LEU A 468 -34.57 -22.15 -37.25
C LEU A 468 -33.18 -21.55 -36.98
N GLN A 469 -32.16 -21.95 -37.73
CA GLN A 469 -30.79 -21.42 -37.59
C GLN A 469 -30.63 -19.97 -38.06
N PHE A 470 -31.67 -19.35 -38.62
CA PHE A 470 -31.72 -17.92 -38.94
C PHE A 470 -32.47 -17.09 -37.88
N ILE A 471 -33.28 -17.74 -37.04
CA ILE A 471 -34.07 -17.12 -35.96
C ILE A 471 -33.34 -17.26 -34.62
N MET A 472 -32.71 -18.41 -34.38
CA MET A 472 -31.77 -18.59 -33.28
C MET A 472 -30.45 -17.90 -33.66
N GLY A 473 -30.29 -16.65 -33.21
CA GLY A 473 -29.05 -15.90 -33.39
C GLY A 473 -27.85 -16.67 -32.82
N LYS A 474 -26.70 -16.59 -33.51
CA LYS A 474 -25.46 -17.18 -33.02
C LYS A 474 -25.14 -16.64 -31.63
N GLU A 475 -24.66 -17.52 -30.74
CA GLU A 475 -24.03 -17.10 -29.49
C GLU A 475 -22.88 -16.13 -29.83
N LYS A 476 -22.90 -14.95 -29.20
CA LYS A 476 -21.89 -13.90 -29.45
C LYS A 476 -20.52 -14.36 -28.93
N SER A 477 -19.49 -14.26 -29.75
CA SER A 477 -18.12 -14.61 -29.31
C SER A 477 -17.68 -13.71 -28.15
N HIS A 478 -17.01 -14.29 -27.15
CA HIS A 478 -16.49 -13.55 -25.99
C HIS A 478 -15.08 -13.00 -26.26
N ILE A 479 -14.87 -11.71 -26.01
CA ILE A 479 -13.61 -10.98 -26.24
C ILE A 479 -13.20 -10.20 -24.99
N ASN A 480 -11.92 -10.31 -24.61
CA ASN A 480 -11.33 -9.51 -23.55
C ASN A 480 -10.65 -8.26 -24.12
N ILE A 481 -10.95 -7.09 -23.56
CA ILE A 481 -10.43 -5.79 -23.99
C ILE A 481 -9.73 -5.09 -22.82
N VAL A 482 -8.49 -4.62 -23.00
CA VAL A 482 -7.81 -3.79 -21.99
C VAL A 482 -7.78 -2.32 -22.37
N VAL A 483 -8.12 -1.43 -21.44
CA VAL A 483 -8.10 0.01 -21.64
C VAL A 483 -6.82 0.58 -21.06
N ILE A 484 -5.97 1.17 -21.90
CA ILE A 484 -4.60 1.58 -21.58
C ILE A 484 -4.31 3.02 -22.01
N GLY A 485 -3.42 3.70 -21.30
CA GLY A 485 -3.07 5.10 -21.59
C GLY A 485 -2.49 5.82 -20.37
N HIS A 486 -1.91 7.01 -20.58
CA HIS A 486 -1.26 7.81 -19.54
C HIS A 486 -2.18 8.16 -18.35
N VAL A 487 -1.60 8.70 -17.26
CA VAL A 487 -2.37 9.40 -16.22
C VAL A 487 -3.21 10.50 -16.86
N ASP A 488 -4.39 10.76 -16.31
CA ASP A 488 -5.36 11.78 -16.75
C ASP A 488 -5.88 11.71 -18.19
N SER A 489 -5.46 10.73 -19.02
CA SER A 489 -5.99 10.57 -20.39
C SER A 489 -7.48 10.18 -20.45
N GLY A 490 -8.10 9.85 -19.31
CA GLY A 490 -9.55 9.67 -19.16
C GLY A 490 -10.06 8.23 -19.30
N LYS A 491 -9.19 7.21 -19.26
CA LYS A 491 -9.53 5.77 -19.37
C LYS A 491 -10.82 5.37 -18.65
N SER A 492 -10.86 5.58 -17.34
CA SER A 492 -11.95 5.13 -16.46
C SER A 492 -13.22 5.95 -16.68
N THR A 493 -13.08 7.24 -17.02
CA THR A 493 -14.20 8.12 -17.41
C THR A 493 -14.84 7.64 -18.70
N THR A 494 -14.06 7.43 -19.77
CA THR A 494 -14.54 6.90 -21.06
C THR A 494 -15.19 5.53 -20.88
N THR A 495 -14.56 4.65 -20.11
CA THR A 495 -15.04 3.27 -19.89
C THR A 495 -16.34 3.23 -19.09
N GLY A 496 -16.41 3.96 -17.97
CA GLY A 496 -17.63 4.06 -17.15
C GLY A 496 -18.78 4.74 -17.91
N HIS A 497 -18.50 5.75 -18.74
CA HIS A 497 -19.50 6.41 -19.58
C HIS A 497 -19.97 5.50 -20.74
N LEU A 498 -19.10 4.67 -21.32
CA LEU A 498 -19.49 3.66 -22.30
C LEU A 498 -20.42 2.61 -21.68
N ILE A 499 -20.08 2.06 -20.51
CA ILE A 499 -20.93 1.09 -19.78
C ILE A 499 -22.30 1.73 -19.43
N TYR A 500 -22.30 3.01 -19.03
CA TYR A 500 -23.53 3.76 -18.76
C TYR A 500 -24.41 3.94 -20.00
N LYS A 501 -23.84 4.38 -21.14
CA LYS A 501 -24.61 4.53 -22.39
C LYS A 501 -25.12 3.19 -22.95
N LEU A 502 -24.43 2.08 -22.69
CA LEU A 502 -24.88 0.72 -23.00
C LEU A 502 -25.91 0.16 -22.00
N GLY A 503 -26.38 0.96 -21.03
CA GLY A 503 -27.45 0.57 -20.10
C GLY A 503 -27.02 -0.37 -18.97
N GLY A 504 -25.73 -0.68 -18.82
CA GLY A 504 -25.22 -1.61 -17.81
C GLY A 504 -25.28 -1.09 -16.37
N ILE A 505 -25.74 0.15 -16.14
CA ILE A 505 -25.79 0.83 -14.84
C ILE A 505 -27.08 1.66 -14.76
N ASP A 506 -27.86 1.49 -13.69
CA ASP A 506 -29.02 2.34 -13.38
C ASP A 506 -28.60 3.80 -13.17
N LYS A 507 -29.32 4.74 -13.81
CA LYS A 507 -29.17 6.19 -13.67
C LYS A 507 -29.09 6.62 -12.19
N ARG A 508 -29.90 6.02 -11.32
CA ARG A 508 -29.93 6.28 -9.87
C ARG A 508 -28.57 6.06 -9.19
N VAL A 509 -27.79 5.09 -9.66
CA VAL A 509 -26.45 4.78 -9.11
C VAL A 509 -25.45 5.86 -9.50
N ILE A 510 -25.52 6.38 -10.72
CA ILE A 510 -24.66 7.49 -11.18
C ILE A 510 -25.08 8.82 -10.55
N GLU A 511 -26.38 9.07 -10.36
CA GLU A 511 -26.86 10.24 -9.61
C GLU A 511 -26.34 10.25 -8.15
N ARG A 512 -26.27 9.07 -7.50
CA ARG A 512 -25.65 8.94 -6.18
C ARG A 512 -24.15 9.21 -6.23
N PHE A 513 -23.41 8.60 -7.17
CA PHE A 513 -21.98 8.86 -7.32
C PHE A 513 -21.65 10.30 -7.72
N GLU A 514 -22.52 11.01 -8.46
CA GLU A 514 -22.33 12.44 -8.74
C GLU A 514 -22.48 13.30 -7.49
N LYS A 515 -23.41 12.96 -6.57
CA LYS A 515 -23.54 13.62 -5.26
C LYS A 515 -22.33 13.35 -4.37
N GLU A 516 -21.98 12.07 -4.16
CA GLU A 516 -20.80 11.67 -3.36
C GLU A 516 -19.50 12.32 -3.91
N ALA A 517 -19.34 12.39 -5.24
CA ALA A 517 -18.18 13.01 -5.87
C ALA A 517 -18.22 14.54 -5.80
N ALA A 518 -19.39 15.19 -5.81
CA ALA A 518 -19.51 16.63 -5.61
C ALA A 518 -19.12 17.04 -4.18
N GLU A 519 -19.55 16.29 -3.16
CA GLU A 519 -19.15 16.49 -1.75
C GLU A 519 -17.63 16.41 -1.57
N MET A 520 -16.95 15.54 -2.32
CA MET A 520 -15.49 15.42 -2.33
C MET A 520 -14.76 16.43 -3.26
N ASN A 521 -15.46 17.44 -3.80
CA ASN A 521 -14.94 18.41 -4.79
C ASN A 521 -14.37 17.75 -6.08
N LYS A 522 -14.88 16.57 -6.46
CA LYS A 522 -14.45 15.76 -7.60
C LYS A 522 -15.59 15.42 -8.57
N ARG A 523 -16.57 16.32 -8.74
CA ARG A 523 -17.79 16.08 -9.55
C ARG A 523 -17.54 15.52 -10.97
N SER A 524 -16.41 15.86 -11.60
CA SER A 524 -15.97 15.34 -12.90
C SER A 524 -15.67 13.83 -12.94
N PHE A 525 -15.42 13.18 -11.80
CA PHE A 525 -15.05 11.77 -11.70
C PHE A 525 -16.24 10.80 -11.63
N LYS A 526 -17.49 11.28 -11.76
CA LYS A 526 -18.72 10.46 -11.58
C LYS A 526 -18.76 9.16 -12.40
N TYR A 527 -18.18 9.16 -13.61
CA TYR A 527 -18.08 7.96 -14.45
C TYR A 527 -16.92 7.04 -14.07
N ALA A 528 -15.80 7.58 -13.58
CA ALA A 528 -14.65 6.78 -13.12
C ALA A 528 -15.00 5.96 -11.85
N TRP A 529 -15.83 6.51 -10.96
CA TRP A 529 -16.27 5.88 -9.70
C TRP A 529 -17.10 4.60 -9.87
N VAL A 530 -17.54 4.30 -11.09
CA VAL A 530 -18.10 2.99 -11.50
C VAL A 530 -17.05 1.87 -11.38
N LEU A 531 -15.80 2.21 -11.71
CA LEU A 531 -14.66 1.31 -11.83
C LEU A 531 -13.77 1.40 -10.58
N ASP A 532 -13.47 2.62 -10.14
CA ASP A 532 -12.73 2.95 -8.92
C ASP A 532 -13.57 2.57 -7.67
N LYS A 533 -13.47 1.31 -7.24
CA LYS A 533 -14.19 0.75 -6.09
C LYS A 533 -13.44 0.95 -4.77
N LEU A 534 -12.11 1.09 -4.80
CA LEU A 534 -11.34 1.27 -3.57
C LEU A 534 -11.42 2.72 -3.09
N LYS A 535 -11.58 2.91 -1.77
CA LYS A 535 -11.61 4.26 -1.18
C LYS A 535 -10.36 5.07 -1.52
N ALA A 536 -9.19 4.42 -1.58
CA ALA A 536 -7.92 5.04 -1.96
C ALA A 536 -7.87 5.50 -3.42
N GLU A 537 -8.59 4.85 -4.34
CA GLU A 537 -8.70 5.28 -5.74
C GLU A 537 -9.53 6.55 -5.84
N ARG A 538 -10.71 6.57 -5.21
CA ARG A 538 -11.60 7.74 -5.14
C ARG A 538 -10.93 8.93 -4.45
N GLU A 539 -10.27 8.71 -3.31
CA GLU A 539 -9.51 9.74 -2.58
C GLU A 539 -8.35 10.32 -3.41
N ARG A 540 -7.63 9.50 -4.18
CA ARG A 540 -6.48 9.97 -4.99
C ARG A 540 -6.85 10.45 -6.40
N GLY A 541 -7.99 10.00 -6.95
CA GLY A 541 -8.38 10.26 -8.34
C GLY A 541 -7.59 9.43 -9.36
N ILE A 542 -7.02 8.30 -8.94
CA ILE A 542 -6.24 7.40 -9.80
C ILE A 542 -6.67 5.96 -9.55
N THR A 543 -6.88 5.21 -10.62
CA THR A 543 -7.09 3.76 -10.60
C THR A 543 -5.80 3.07 -10.14
N ILE A 544 -5.92 2.13 -9.21
CA ILE A 544 -4.79 1.43 -8.56
C ILE A 544 -4.82 -0.05 -8.95
N ASP A 545 -5.99 -0.68 -8.88
CA ASP A 545 -6.18 -2.09 -9.22
C ASP A 545 -6.97 -2.27 -10.53
N ILE A 546 -7.18 -3.52 -10.94
CA ILE A 546 -7.82 -3.85 -12.21
C ILE A 546 -9.34 -3.96 -12.01
N ALA A 547 -10.12 -3.07 -12.64
CA ALA A 547 -11.57 -3.22 -12.69
C ALA A 547 -11.98 -4.11 -13.88
N LEU A 548 -12.66 -5.23 -13.58
CA LEU A 548 -13.31 -6.08 -14.59
C LEU A 548 -14.81 -5.75 -14.67
N TRP A 549 -15.28 -5.44 -15.87
CA TRP A 549 -16.70 -5.19 -16.18
C TRP A 549 -17.11 -5.84 -17.50
N LYS A 550 -18.41 -6.09 -17.68
CA LYS A 550 -18.98 -6.64 -18.92
C LYS A 550 -19.97 -5.69 -19.57
N PHE A 551 -20.02 -5.72 -20.89
CA PHE A 551 -21.14 -5.22 -21.69
C PHE A 551 -21.28 -6.04 -22.97
N GLU A 552 -22.37 -5.81 -23.69
CA GLU A 552 -22.61 -6.40 -25.01
C GLU A 552 -22.40 -5.35 -26.11
N THR A 553 -21.87 -5.81 -27.25
CA THR A 553 -21.92 -5.07 -28.52
C THR A 553 -22.92 -5.75 -29.45
N THR A 554 -22.99 -5.37 -30.73
CA THR A 554 -23.89 -6.06 -31.68
C THR A 554 -23.43 -7.50 -31.93
N ARG A 555 -22.11 -7.74 -31.96
CA ARG A 555 -21.50 -9.03 -32.31
C ARG A 555 -20.90 -9.81 -31.14
N TYR A 556 -20.48 -9.15 -30.06
CA TYR A 556 -19.61 -9.74 -29.04
C TYR A 556 -20.13 -9.57 -27.60
N TYR A 557 -19.75 -10.51 -26.74
CA TYR A 557 -19.71 -10.29 -25.29
C TYR A 557 -18.34 -9.71 -24.93
N CYS A 558 -18.30 -8.48 -24.47
CA CYS A 558 -17.06 -7.78 -24.16
C CYS A 558 -16.82 -7.73 -22.65
N THR A 559 -15.72 -8.32 -22.20
CA THR A 559 -15.16 -8.02 -20.87
C THR A 559 -14.13 -6.91 -21.01
N VAL A 560 -14.38 -5.74 -20.42
CA VAL A 560 -13.40 -4.67 -20.32
C VAL A 560 -12.61 -4.77 -19.01
N ILE A 561 -11.31 -4.58 -19.16
CA ILE A 561 -10.26 -4.59 -18.16
C ILE A 561 -9.71 -3.15 -18.09
N ASP A 562 -10.15 -2.34 -17.13
CA ASP A 562 -9.59 -1.00 -16.94
C ASP A 562 -8.22 -1.12 -16.26
N ALA A 563 -7.16 -0.64 -16.92
CA ALA A 563 -5.79 -0.80 -16.46
C ALA A 563 -5.25 0.49 -15.84
N PRO A 564 -4.58 0.42 -14.68
CA PRO A 564 -4.21 1.60 -13.92
C PRO A 564 -3.21 2.49 -14.66
N GLY A 565 -3.46 3.80 -14.60
CA GLY A 565 -2.75 4.78 -15.42
C GLY A 565 -1.35 5.17 -14.94
N HIS A 566 -0.90 4.73 -13.77
CA HIS A 566 0.29 5.27 -13.07
C HIS A 566 1.48 4.30 -13.06
N ARG A 567 2.71 4.83 -13.13
CA ARG A 567 3.98 4.06 -13.25
C ARG A 567 4.14 2.97 -12.19
N ASP A 568 3.71 3.27 -10.97
CA ASP A 568 3.85 2.38 -9.81
C ASP A 568 2.92 1.16 -9.89
N PHE A 569 1.89 1.21 -10.73
CA PHE A 569 0.89 0.16 -10.90
C PHE A 569 0.98 -0.57 -12.25
N ILE A 570 2.05 -0.34 -13.02
CA ILE A 570 2.33 -1.05 -14.29
C ILE A 570 2.30 -2.58 -14.13
N LYS A 571 2.65 -3.12 -12.95
CA LYS A 571 2.53 -4.57 -12.65
C LYS A 571 1.09 -5.09 -12.82
N ASN A 572 0.11 -4.28 -12.41
CA ASN A 572 -1.31 -4.62 -12.50
C ASN A 572 -1.77 -4.48 -13.96
N MET A 573 -1.37 -3.39 -14.63
CA MET A 573 -1.60 -3.19 -16.07
C MET A 573 -1.07 -4.36 -16.91
N ILE A 574 0.13 -4.88 -16.62
CA ILE A 574 0.69 -6.07 -17.26
C ILE A 574 -0.22 -7.29 -17.08
N THR A 575 -0.67 -7.57 -15.85
CA THR A 575 -1.51 -8.76 -15.58
C THR A 575 -2.98 -8.64 -16.03
N GLY A 576 -3.46 -7.43 -16.33
CA GLY A 576 -4.72 -7.24 -17.06
C GLY A 576 -4.52 -7.37 -18.57
N THR A 577 -3.43 -6.79 -19.10
CA THR A 577 -3.10 -6.81 -20.53
C THR A 577 -2.75 -8.22 -21.04
N SER A 578 -2.19 -9.09 -20.19
CA SER A 578 -1.94 -10.49 -20.54
C SER A 578 -3.20 -11.33 -20.77
N GLN A 579 -4.37 -10.86 -20.33
CA GLN A 579 -5.66 -11.53 -20.52
C GLN A 579 -6.44 -11.01 -21.75
N ALA A 580 -5.94 -9.96 -22.42
CA ALA A 580 -6.68 -9.22 -23.43
C ALA A 580 -6.37 -9.66 -24.86
N ASP A 581 -7.40 -9.65 -25.70
CA ASP A 581 -7.32 -9.98 -27.12
C ASP A 581 -7.19 -8.72 -28.00
N CYS A 582 -7.65 -7.58 -27.48
CA CYS A 582 -7.51 -6.24 -28.07
C CYS A 582 -7.19 -5.19 -26.99
N ALA A 583 -6.45 -4.14 -27.36
CA ALA A 583 -6.16 -3.00 -26.50
C ALA A 583 -6.81 -1.70 -27.01
N VAL A 584 -7.47 -0.96 -26.12
CA VAL A 584 -7.99 0.38 -26.40
C VAL A 584 -7.02 1.40 -25.80
N LEU A 585 -6.25 2.07 -26.65
CA LEU A 585 -5.26 3.07 -26.27
C LEU A 585 -5.91 4.45 -26.20
N ILE A 586 -6.16 4.94 -24.98
CA ILE A 586 -6.73 6.26 -24.70
C ILE A 586 -5.63 7.32 -24.64
N ILE A 587 -5.68 8.25 -25.59
CA ILE A 587 -4.71 9.32 -25.82
C ILE A 587 -5.35 10.65 -25.45
N ASP A 588 -4.66 11.49 -24.69
CA ASP A 588 -5.12 12.86 -24.42
C ASP A 588 -4.84 13.75 -25.64
N SER A 589 -5.84 14.48 -26.14
CA SER A 589 -5.70 15.37 -27.31
C SER A 589 -5.37 16.82 -26.95
N THR A 590 -5.45 17.19 -25.66
CA THR A 590 -5.19 18.56 -25.19
C THR A 590 -3.73 18.97 -25.39
N THR A 591 -3.48 20.28 -25.48
CA THR A 591 -2.13 20.84 -25.56
C THR A 591 -1.41 20.68 -24.22
N GLY A 592 -0.24 20.05 -24.22
CA GLY A 592 0.51 19.63 -23.03
C GLY A 592 0.19 18.20 -22.59
N GLY A 593 -1.09 17.81 -22.60
CA GLY A 593 -1.53 16.46 -22.23
C GLY A 593 -1.04 15.38 -23.20
N PHE A 594 -1.16 15.63 -24.51
CA PHE A 594 -0.61 14.74 -25.54
C PHE A 594 0.92 14.63 -25.41
N GLU A 595 1.60 15.78 -25.35
CA GLU A 595 3.06 15.89 -25.33
C GLU A 595 3.66 15.20 -24.10
N ALA A 596 3.02 15.29 -22.93
CA ALA A 596 3.40 14.55 -21.73
C ALA A 596 3.25 13.04 -21.92
N GLY A 597 2.07 12.59 -22.39
CA GLY A 597 1.75 11.18 -22.58
C GLY A 597 2.57 10.49 -23.68
N ILE A 598 3.00 11.23 -24.70
CA ILE A 598 3.88 10.77 -25.79
C ILE A 598 5.37 11.09 -25.54
N SER A 599 5.75 11.70 -24.41
CA SER A 599 7.17 12.01 -24.12
C SER A 599 8.03 10.73 -23.96
N LYS A 600 9.35 10.88 -23.74
CA LYS A 600 10.20 9.72 -23.37
C LYS A 600 9.77 9.08 -22.04
N ASP A 601 9.24 9.89 -21.13
CA ASP A 601 8.70 9.46 -19.85
C ASP A 601 7.19 9.13 -19.92
N GLY A 602 6.55 9.41 -21.06
CA GLY A 602 5.13 9.25 -21.32
C GLY A 602 4.71 7.80 -21.42
N GLN A 603 3.69 7.43 -20.64
CA GLN A 603 3.27 6.03 -20.52
C GLN A 603 2.43 5.53 -21.69
N THR A 604 1.89 6.40 -22.55
CA THR A 604 1.22 5.97 -23.79
C THR A 604 2.19 5.16 -24.66
N ARG A 605 3.49 5.50 -24.63
CA ARG A 605 4.56 4.73 -25.28
C ARG A 605 4.85 3.39 -24.59
N GLU A 606 5.07 3.40 -23.27
CA GLU A 606 5.34 2.18 -22.48
C GLU A 606 4.17 1.18 -22.54
N HIS A 607 2.92 1.65 -22.42
CA HIS A 607 1.73 0.80 -22.48
C HIS A 607 1.52 0.15 -23.85
N ALA A 608 1.72 0.89 -24.95
CA ALA A 608 1.58 0.33 -26.30
C ALA A 608 2.65 -0.74 -26.59
N LEU A 609 3.88 -0.53 -26.10
CA LEU A 609 4.97 -1.49 -26.13
C LEU A 609 4.66 -2.75 -25.31
N LEU A 610 4.18 -2.59 -24.08
CA LEU A 610 3.82 -3.70 -23.19
C LEU A 610 2.67 -4.53 -23.78
N ALA A 611 1.63 -3.91 -24.34
CA ALA A 611 0.53 -4.62 -25.01
C ALA A 611 1.02 -5.49 -26.17
N PHE A 612 1.91 -4.97 -27.03
CA PHE A 612 2.50 -5.75 -28.12
C PHE A 612 3.37 -6.90 -27.57
N THR A 613 4.13 -6.63 -26.51
CA THR A 613 5.02 -7.58 -25.83
C THR A 613 4.25 -8.69 -25.12
N LEU A 614 3.04 -8.44 -24.64
CA LEU A 614 2.18 -9.45 -24.02
C LEU A 614 1.39 -10.25 -25.07
N GLY A 615 1.37 -9.78 -26.32
CA GLY A 615 0.84 -10.49 -27.47
C GLY A 615 -0.45 -9.93 -28.05
N VAL A 616 -0.93 -8.79 -27.56
CA VAL A 616 -2.10 -8.08 -28.07
C VAL A 616 -1.76 -7.53 -29.46
N LYS A 617 -2.30 -8.14 -30.51
CA LYS A 617 -2.01 -7.78 -31.92
C LYS A 617 -2.94 -6.71 -32.50
N GLN A 618 -4.07 -6.48 -31.85
CA GLN A 618 -5.11 -5.55 -32.29
C GLN A 618 -5.22 -4.39 -31.32
N MET A 619 -5.30 -3.18 -31.85
CA MET A 619 -5.35 -1.96 -31.06
C MET A 619 -6.31 -0.95 -31.69
N ILE A 620 -7.05 -0.24 -30.84
CA ILE A 620 -7.93 0.87 -31.20
C ILE A 620 -7.35 2.12 -30.52
N CYS A 621 -7.12 3.20 -31.26
CA CYS A 621 -6.55 4.43 -30.72
C CYS A 621 -7.65 5.50 -30.54
N CYS A 622 -7.95 5.88 -29.30
CA CYS A 622 -8.96 6.88 -29.00
C CYS A 622 -8.30 8.23 -28.69
N CYS A 623 -8.50 9.22 -29.55
CA CYS A 623 -8.10 10.60 -29.30
C CYS A 623 -9.18 11.25 -28.42
N ASN A 624 -8.96 11.27 -27.11
CA ASN A 624 -9.92 11.71 -26.09
C ASN A 624 -9.77 13.20 -25.77
N LYS A 625 -10.77 13.77 -25.08
CA LYS A 625 -10.87 15.21 -24.74
C LYS A 625 -10.89 16.14 -25.95
N MET A 626 -11.52 15.73 -27.06
CA MET A 626 -11.68 16.58 -28.25
C MET A 626 -12.50 17.85 -27.95
N ASP A 627 -13.36 17.82 -26.94
CA ASP A 627 -14.09 18.97 -26.36
C ASP A 627 -13.18 20.06 -25.76
N ALA A 628 -11.93 19.73 -25.44
CA ALA A 628 -10.96 20.58 -24.75
C ALA A 628 -9.71 20.90 -25.61
N THR A 629 -9.73 20.60 -26.92
CA THR A 629 -8.71 21.12 -27.85
C THR A 629 -8.91 22.61 -28.11
N THR A 630 -7.87 23.30 -28.59
CA THR A 630 -7.94 24.70 -29.01
C THR A 630 -7.62 24.81 -30.52
N PRO A 631 -8.58 25.13 -31.40
CA PRO A 631 -10.03 25.24 -31.16
C PRO A 631 -10.67 23.87 -30.80
N LYS A 632 -11.90 23.88 -30.29
CA LYS A 632 -12.62 22.65 -29.92
C LYS A 632 -12.83 21.73 -31.13
N TYR A 633 -12.76 20.42 -30.91
CA TYR A 633 -12.92 19.37 -31.92
C TYR A 633 -12.01 19.55 -33.15
N SER A 634 -10.79 20.07 -32.95
CA SER A 634 -9.87 20.45 -34.02
C SER A 634 -9.37 19.25 -34.82
N LYS A 635 -9.74 19.18 -36.11
CA LYS A 635 -9.20 18.21 -37.06
C LYS A 635 -7.67 18.29 -37.16
N ALA A 636 -7.10 19.49 -37.19
CA ALA A 636 -5.66 19.65 -37.37
C ALA A 636 -4.85 19.02 -36.21
N ARG A 637 -5.36 19.12 -34.97
CA ARG A 637 -4.78 18.45 -33.79
C ARG A 637 -4.94 16.93 -33.85
N TYR A 638 -6.09 16.44 -34.33
CA TYR A 638 -6.32 15.02 -34.55
C TYR A 638 -5.37 14.42 -35.61
N ASP A 639 -5.21 15.09 -36.76
CA ASP A 639 -4.31 14.66 -37.84
C ASP A 639 -2.82 14.67 -37.39
N GLU A 640 -2.42 15.63 -36.56
CA GLU A 640 -1.10 15.67 -35.88
C GLU A 640 -0.90 14.45 -34.98
N ILE A 641 -1.86 14.17 -34.09
CA ILE A 641 -1.80 13.05 -33.14
C ILE A 641 -1.69 11.71 -33.88
N ILE A 642 -2.48 11.47 -34.93
CA ILE A 642 -2.37 10.25 -35.76
C ILE A 642 -0.94 10.11 -36.31
N LYS A 643 -0.37 11.20 -36.83
CA LYS A 643 0.94 11.19 -37.52
C LYS A 643 2.08 10.80 -36.58
N GLU A 644 2.14 11.35 -35.36
CA GLU A 644 3.15 10.92 -34.39
C GLU A 644 2.86 9.52 -33.85
N VAL A 645 1.62 9.24 -33.43
CA VAL A 645 1.27 7.96 -32.79
C VAL A 645 1.48 6.79 -33.77
N SER A 646 1.10 6.93 -35.04
CA SER A 646 1.37 5.93 -36.09
C SER A 646 2.87 5.70 -36.31
N SER A 647 3.66 6.78 -36.29
CA SER A 647 5.13 6.71 -36.37
C SER A 647 5.75 5.99 -35.17
N TYR A 648 5.13 6.07 -33.98
CA TYR A 648 5.54 5.31 -32.81
C TYR A 648 5.09 3.84 -32.85
N LEU A 649 3.82 3.56 -33.15
CA LEU A 649 3.26 2.20 -33.20
C LEU A 649 3.97 1.32 -34.25
N LYS A 650 4.36 1.91 -35.39
CA LYS A 650 5.20 1.26 -36.42
C LYS A 650 6.63 0.95 -35.97
N LYS A 651 7.15 1.64 -34.94
CA LYS A 651 8.45 1.34 -34.27
C LYS A 651 8.32 0.33 -33.14
N VAL A 652 7.12 0.12 -32.59
CA VAL A 652 6.81 -0.97 -31.65
C VAL A 652 6.69 -2.29 -32.41
N GLY A 653 5.87 -2.33 -33.46
CA GLY A 653 5.67 -3.51 -34.30
C GLY A 653 4.25 -3.69 -34.86
N TYR A 654 3.31 -2.80 -34.53
CA TYR A 654 1.98 -2.80 -35.13
C TYR A 654 2.02 -2.31 -36.58
N ASN A 655 1.00 -2.66 -37.38
CA ASN A 655 0.70 -1.94 -38.61
C ASN A 655 -0.34 -0.84 -38.35
N PRO A 656 -0.01 0.47 -38.46
CA PRO A 656 -0.97 1.55 -38.30
C PRO A 656 -2.18 1.46 -39.24
N ASP A 657 -2.02 0.92 -40.44
CA ASP A 657 -3.10 0.82 -41.44
C ASP A 657 -4.25 -0.12 -41.01
N LYS A 658 -4.06 -0.89 -39.92
CA LYS A 658 -5.06 -1.76 -39.30
C LYS A 658 -5.56 -1.26 -37.94
N ILE A 659 -5.13 -0.08 -37.49
CA ILE A 659 -5.51 0.51 -36.21
C ILE A 659 -6.52 1.63 -36.47
N PRO A 660 -7.80 1.49 -36.09
CA PRO A 660 -8.75 2.59 -36.17
C PRO A 660 -8.36 3.67 -35.15
N PHE A 661 -8.22 4.90 -35.66
CA PHE A 661 -8.13 6.11 -34.85
C PHE A 661 -9.53 6.72 -34.75
N VAL A 662 -9.98 6.98 -33.52
CA VAL A 662 -11.34 7.44 -33.20
C VAL A 662 -11.25 8.70 -32.33
N PRO A 663 -11.67 9.89 -32.80
CA PRO A 663 -11.83 11.07 -31.95
C PRO A 663 -13.06 10.91 -31.07
N ILE A 664 -12.94 11.16 -29.77
CA ILE A 664 -14.03 11.04 -28.78
C ILE A 664 -13.97 12.15 -27.72
N SER A 665 -15.07 12.34 -27.00
CA SER A 665 -15.03 12.87 -25.63
C SER A 665 -15.59 11.83 -24.67
N GLY A 666 -14.77 11.37 -23.73
CA GLY A 666 -15.24 10.49 -22.65
C GLY A 666 -16.13 11.19 -21.62
N PHE A 667 -16.15 12.53 -21.57
CA PHE A 667 -16.93 13.28 -20.60
C PHE A 667 -18.32 13.66 -21.15
N GLU A 668 -18.37 14.33 -22.31
CA GLU A 668 -19.63 14.66 -23.01
C GLU A 668 -20.23 13.42 -23.70
N GLY A 669 -19.38 12.46 -24.08
CA GLY A 669 -19.77 11.17 -24.66
C GLY A 669 -19.87 11.15 -26.18
N ASP A 670 -19.27 12.13 -26.87
CA ASP A 670 -19.17 12.23 -28.33
C ASP A 670 -18.53 11.00 -28.97
N ASN A 671 -19.13 10.53 -30.07
CA ASN A 671 -18.57 9.52 -30.98
C ASN A 671 -18.27 8.15 -30.33
N MET A 672 -18.82 7.88 -29.13
CA MET A 672 -18.63 6.61 -28.42
C MET A 672 -19.59 5.50 -28.89
N ILE A 673 -20.83 5.85 -29.25
CA ILE A 673 -21.88 4.93 -29.75
C ILE A 673 -22.57 5.55 -30.94
N GLU A 674 -23.01 6.80 -30.79
CA GLU A 674 -23.60 7.62 -31.86
C GLU A 674 -22.55 8.58 -32.42
N ARG A 675 -22.66 8.91 -33.70
CA ARG A 675 -21.81 9.93 -34.35
C ARG A 675 -22.09 11.31 -33.74
N SER A 676 -21.04 12.07 -33.47
CA SER A 676 -21.17 13.43 -32.93
C SER A 676 -21.31 14.48 -34.03
N THR A 677 -22.25 15.41 -33.84
CA THR A 677 -22.42 16.64 -34.63
C THR A 677 -21.33 17.69 -34.38
N ASN A 678 -20.44 17.46 -33.41
CA ASN A 678 -19.23 18.27 -33.21
C ASN A 678 -18.06 17.79 -34.08
N LEU A 679 -18.21 16.67 -34.79
CA LEU A 679 -17.15 15.95 -35.50
C LEU A 679 -17.51 15.64 -36.97
N ASP A 680 -18.28 16.51 -37.64
CA ASP A 680 -18.73 16.36 -39.04
C ASP A 680 -17.64 16.02 -40.06
N TRP A 681 -16.40 16.43 -39.78
CA TRP A 681 -15.22 16.13 -40.61
C TRP A 681 -14.72 14.68 -40.48
N TYR A 682 -15.17 13.93 -39.46
CA TYR A 682 -14.75 12.56 -39.17
C TYR A 682 -15.76 11.53 -39.71
N LYS A 683 -15.36 10.84 -40.77
CA LYS A 683 -16.18 9.82 -41.46
C LYS A 683 -15.87 8.37 -41.05
N GLY A 684 -15.01 8.16 -40.05
CA GLY A 684 -14.63 6.83 -39.55
C GLY A 684 -15.69 6.19 -38.63
N PRO A 685 -15.40 5.04 -38.02
CA PRO A 685 -16.28 4.36 -37.06
C PRO A 685 -16.41 5.10 -35.72
N THR A 686 -17.52 4.91 -35.00
CA THR A 686 -17.60 5.24 -33.56
C THR A 686 -16.74 4.27 -32.73
N LEU A 687 -16.58 4.52 -31.43
CA LEU A 687 -15.87 3.56 -30.56
C LEU A 687 -16.57 2.19 -30.52
N LEU A 688 -17.90 2.14 -30.47
CA LEU A 688 -18.66 0.88 -30.51
C LEU A 688 -18.50 0.15 -31.85
N ASP A 689 -18.60 0.88 -32.98
CA ASP A 689 -18.35 0.31 -34.31
C ASP A 689 -16.93 -0.27 -34.43
N ALA A 690 -15.93 0.39 -33.84
CA ALA A 690 -14.54 -0.05 -33.84
C ALA A 690 -14.32 -1.30 -32.98
N LEU A 691 -15.11 -1.50 -31.92
CA LEU A 691 -15.13 -2.73 -31.12
C LEU A 691 -15.76 -3.91 -31.90
N ASP A 692 -16.89 -3.70 -32.58
CA ASP A 692 -17.52 -4.74 -33.41
C ASP A 692 -16.69 -5.12 -34.66
N GLN A 693 -15.74 -4.26 -35.07
CA GLN A 693 -14.75 -4.52 -36.12
C GLN A 693 -13.53 -5.34 -35.66
N ILE A 694 -13.36 -5.64 -34.37
CA ILE A 694 -12.29 -6.51 -33.88
C ILE A 694 -12.36 -7.89 -34.55
N GLN A 695 -11.22 -8.44 -34.97
CA GLN A 695 -11.14 -9.78 -35.54
C GLN A 695 -11.04 -10.82 -34.42
N GLU A 696 -11.79 -11.91 -34.53
CA GLU A 696 -11.84 -12.95 -33.50
C GLU A 696 -10.48 -13.64 -33.35
N PRO A 697 -9.91 -13.74 -32.13
CA PRO A 697 -8.61 -14.36 -31.92
C PRO A 697 -8.68 -15.87 -32.16
N LYS A 698 -7.71 -16.45 -32.89
CA LYS A 698 -7.63 -17.91 -33.06
C LYS A 698 -7.20 -18.58 -31.74
N ARG A 699 -8.19 -18.91 -30.92
CA ARG A 699 -8.07 -19.66 -29.66
C ARG A 699 -7.42 -21.05 -29.92
N PRO A 700 -6.27 -21.39 -29.30
CA PRO A 700 -5.53 -22.63 -29.60
C PRO A 700 -6.01 -23.83 -28.77
N SER A 701 -7.15 -24.41 -29.16
CA SER A 701 -7.74 -25.61 -28.55
C SER A 701 -6.85 -26.85 -28.66
N ASP A 702 -6.10 -26.94 -29.76
CA ASP A 702 -5.45 -28.18 -30.23
C ASP A 702 -4.06 -28.42 -29.60
N LYS A 703 -3.68 -27.61 -28.60
CA LYS A 703 -2.41 -27.67 -27.90
C LYS A 703 -2.60 -28.17 -26.46
N PRO A 704 -1.58 -28.75 -25.81
CA PRO A 704 -1.69 -29.20 -24.42
C PRO A 704 -2.09 -28.08 -23.46
N LEU A 705 -2.71 -28.45 -22.34
CA LEU A 705 -3.26 -27.50 -21.38
C LEU A 705 -2.16 -26.61 -20.77
N ARG A 706 -2.35 -25.29 -20.84
CA ARG A 706 -1.63 -24.29 -20.02
C ARG A 706 -2.63 -23.27 -19.47
N LEU A 707 -2.73 -23.23 -18.15
CA LEU A 707 -3.59 -22.31 -17.40
C LEU A 707 -2.75 -21.66 -16.29
N PRO A 708 -2.14 -20.47 -16.52
CA PRO A 708 -1.41 -19.74 -15.50
C PRO A 708 -2.34 -19.20 -14.41
N LEU A 709 -2.00 -19.50 -13.15
CA LEU A 709 -2.77 -19.06 -11.99
C LEU A 709 -2.61 -17.56 -11.76
N GLN A 710 -3.73 -16.87 -11.69
CA GLN A 710 -3.84 -15.47 -11.30
C GLN A 710 -3.88 -15.37 -9.77
N ASP A 711 -4.81 -16.08 -9.13
CA ASP A 711 -4.97 -16.11 -7.67
C ASP A 711 -5.54 -17.46 -7.18
N VAL A 712 -5.54 -17.69 -5.86
CA VAL A 712 -5.99 -18.96 -5.24
C VAL A 712 -6.80 -18.69 -3.97
N TYR A 713 -8.06 -19.13 -3.95
CA TYR A 713 -8.98 -18.89 -2.84
C TYR A 713 -9.24 -20.14 -2.00
N LYS A 714 -9.56 -19.94 -0.71
CA LYS A 714 -10.14 -20.96 0.17
C LYS A 714 -11.63 -20.69 0.31
N ILE A 715 -12.48 -21.56 -0.22
CA ILE A 715 -13.94 -21.42 -0.12
C ILE A 715 -14.47 -22.48 0.86
N GLY A 716 -15.27 -22.03 1.83
CA GLY A 716 -15.90 -22.91 2.83
C GLY A 716 -16.75 -24.00 2.18
N GLY A 717 -16.65 -25.24 2.68
CA GLY A 717 -17.30 -26.42 2.11
C GLY A 717 -16.72 -26.92 0.77
N ILE A 718 -16.36 -26.01 -0.14
CA ILE A 718 -15.91 -26.31 -1.49
C ILE A 718 -14.46 -26.83 -1.51
N GLY A 719 -13.53 -26.11 -0.86
CA GLY A 719 -12.11 -26.45 -0.79
C GLY A 719 -11.16 -25.35 -1.28
N THR A 720 -10.13 -25.75 -2.03
CA THR A 720 -9.14 -24.86 -2.66
C THR A 720 -9.56 -24.61 -4.11
N VAL A 721 -9.71 -23.35 -4.50
CA VAL A 721 -10.14 -22.93 -5.84
C VAL A 721 -9.12 -21.94 -6.43
N PRO A 722 -8.17 -22.42 -7.26
CA PRO A 722 -7.38 -21.57 -8.12
C PRO A 722 -8.23 -20.90 -9.20
N VAL A 723 -7.84 -19.70 -9.61
CA VAL A 723 -8.47 -18.91 -10.68
C VAL A 723 -7.41 -18.51 -11.70
N GLY A 724 -7.74 -18.59 -12.99
CA GLY A 724 -6.87 -18.13 -14.07
C GLY A 724 -7.50 -18.22 -15.45
N ARG A 725 -6.75 -17.79 -16.46
CA ARG A 725 -7.16 -17.86 -17.87
C ARG A 725 -6.63 -19.13 -18.51
N VAL A 726 -7.43 -19.80 -19.31
CA VAL A 726 -6.95 -20.90 -20.17
C VAL A 726 -6.21 -20.27 -21.36
N GLU A 727 -4.92 -20.54 -21.52
CA GLU A 727 -4.11 -19.96 -22.62
C GLU A 727 -3.92 -20.94 -23.79
N THR A 728 -3.83 -22.24 -23.50
CA THR A 728 -3.86 -23.33 -24.50
C THR A 728 -4.60 -24.54 -23.95
N GLY A 729 -5.19 -25.34 -24.84
CA GLY A 729 -5.88 -26.59 -24.50
C GLY A 729 -7.23 -26.40 -23.82
N VAL A 730 -7.77 -27.50 -23.27
CA VAL A 730 -9.11 -27.55 -22.67
C VAL A 730 -9.02 -28.14 -21.26
N ILE A 731 -9.70 -27.53 -20.29
CA ILE A 731 -9.86 -28.06 -18.92
C ILE A 731 -11.30 -28.53 -18.72
N LYS A 732 -11.47 -29.71 -18.09
CA LYS A 732 -12.78 -30.33 -17.82
C LYS A 732 -12.86 -30.79 -16.36
N PRO A 733 -14.07 -30.83 -15.76
CA PRO A 733 -14.31 -31.55 -14.52
C PRO A 733 -13.78 -32.98 -14.60
N GLY A 734 -13.03 -33.41 -13.59
CA GLY A 734 -12.41 -34.73 -13.56
C GLY A 734 -11.07 -34.87 -14.29
N THR A 735 -10.55 -33.85 -14.99
CA THR A 735 -9.17 -33.87 -15.52
C THR A 735 -8.16 -33.97 -14.38
N VAL A 736 -7.08 -34.72 -14.58
CA VAL A 736 -5.93 -34.76 -13.67
C VAL A 736 -4.92 -33.72 -14.13
N VAL A 737 -4.63 -32.75 -13.27
CA VAL A 737 -3.78 -31.60 -13.55
C VAL A 737 -2.53 -31.60 -12.69
N THR A 738 -1.42 -31.21 -13.29
CA THR A 738 -0.12 -31.00 -12.65
C THR A 738 0.18 -29.49 -12.59
N PHE A 739 0.55 -29.01 -11.41
CA PHE A 739 0.96 -27.64 -11.17
C PHE A 739 2.48 -27.51 -11.23
N GLY A 740 3.00 -26.88 -12.28
CA GLY A 740 4.37 -26.37 -12.31
C GLY A 740 4.48 -25.11 -11.44
N PRO A 741 5.62 -24.86 -10.76
CA PRO A 741 6.88 -25.59 -10.84
C PRO A 741 6.99 -26.79 -9.87
N THR A 742 6.03 -26.99 -8.96
CA THR A 742 6.16 -27.97 -7.85
C THR A 742 5.89 -29.43 -8.24
N GLY A 743 5.33 -29.69 -9.42
CA GLY A 743 4.92 -31.02 -9.86
C GLY A 743 3.70 -31.58 -9.12
N LEU A 744 3.06 -30.77 -8.26
CA LEU A 744 1.91 -31.19 -7.45
C LEU A 744 0.76 -31.62 -8.35
N THR A 745 0.29 -32.86 -8.20
CA THR A 745 -0.64 -33.47 -9.15
C THR A 745 -1.96 -33.89 -8.48
N THR A 746 -3.09 -33.40 -9.01
CA THR A 746 -4.43 -33.59 -8.44
C THR A 746 -5.56 -33.64 -9.48
N GLU A 747 -6.76 -33.93 -9.02
CA GLU A 747 -7.99 -34.03 -9.83
C GLU A 747 -8.86 -32.78 -9.62
N VAL A 748 -9.34 -32.21 -10.74
CA VAL A 748 -10.36 -31.15 -10.77
C VAL A 748 -11.73 -31.73 -10.42
N LYS A 749 -12.46 -31.12 -9.47
CA LYS A 749 -13.88 -31.47 -9.18
C LYS A 749 -14.85 -30.80 -10.15
N SER A 750 -14.76 -29.47 -10.24
CA SER A 750 -15.64 -28.58 -10.99
C SER A 750 -14.79 -27.50 -11.67
N VAL A 751 -15.31 -26.95 -12.76
CA VAL A 751 -14.81 -25.75 -13.44
C VAL A 751 -15.99 -24.78 -13.49
N GLU A 752 -15.78 -23.53 -13.09
CA GLU A 752 -16.82 -22.55 -12.88
C GLU A 752 -16.41 -21.19 -13.48
N MET A 753 -17.35 -20.51 -14.12
CA MET A 753 -17.18 -19.19 -14.71
C MET A 753 -18.35 -18.30 -14.28
N HIS A 754 -18.07 -17.16 -13.66
CA HIS A 754 -19.09 -16.24 -13.11
C HIS A 754 -20.16 -16.90 -12.22
N HIS A 755 -19.76 -17.91 -11.44
CA HIS A 755 -20.61 -18.75 -10.57
C HIS A 755 -21.51 -19.77 -11.27
N GLU A 756 -21.39 -19.93 -12.59
CA GLU A 756 -22.03 -21.01 -13.35
C GLU A 756 -21.03 -22.16 -13.61
N ALA A 757 -21.50 -23.40 -13.57
CA ALA A 757 -20.67 -24.60 -13.73
C ALA A 757 -20.50 -24.99 -15.21
N LEU A 758 -19.26 -25.14 -15.66
CA LEU A 758 -18.91 -25.50 -17.04
C LEU A 758 -18.58 -26.99 -17.18
N GLN A 759 -19.02 -27.59 -18.29
CA GLN A 759 -18.64 -28.96 -18.68
C GLN A 759 -17.23 -29.03 -19.28
N GLU A 760 -16.79 -27.95 -19.94
CA GLU A 760 -15.43 -27.71 -20.41
C GLU A 760 -15.18 -26.21 -20.47
N ALA A 761 -13.92 -25.78 -20.35
CA ALA A 761 -13.51 -24.40 -20.57
C ALA A 761 -12.38 -24.35 -21.61
N LEU A 762 -12.48 -23.38 -22.51
CA LEU A 762 -11.71 -23.26 -23.74
C LEU A 762 -10.65 -22.15 -23.62
N PRO A 763 -9.63 -22.11 -24.50
CA PRO A 763 -8.64 -21.05 -24.47
C PRO A 763 -9.29 -19.68 -24.63
N GLY A 764 -8.89 -18.71 -23.79
CA GLY A 764 -9.49 -17.39 -23.68
C GLY A 764 -10.35 -17.20 -22.42
N ASP A 765 -10.92 -18.29 -21.89
CA ASP A 765 -11.90 -18.24 -20.79
C ASP A 765 -11.22 -18.06 -19.42
N ASN A 766 -11.84 -17.25 -18.56
CA ASN A 766 -11.38 -16.95 -17.20
C ASN A 766 -12.18 -17.76 -16.19
N VAL A 767 -11.57 -18.79 -15.59
CA VAL A 767 -12.26 -19.81 -14.79
C VAL A 767 -11.67 -19.99 -13.40
N GLY A 768 -12.55 -20.27 -12.44
CA GLY A 768 -12.19 -20.89 -11.17
C GLY A 768 -12.40 -22.40 -11.25
N PHE A 769 -11.54 -23.20 -10.63
CA PHE A 769 -11.71 -24.66 -10.65
C PHE A 769 -11.35 -25.30 -9.30
N ASN A 770 -12.20 -26.18 -8.78
CA ASN A 770 -12.01 -26.78 -7.45
C ASN A 770 -11.06 -27.99 -7.53
N VAL A 771 -10.04 -28.04 -6.68
CA VAL A 771 -9.06 -29.13 -6.64
C VAL A 771 -9.07 -29.94 -5.34
N LYS A 772 -9.01 -31.27 -5.47
CA LYS A 772 -9.01 -32.19 -4.32
C LYS A 772 -7.67 -32.18 -3.58
N ASN A 773 -7.70 -32.28 -2.25
CA ASN A 773 -6.54 -32.63 -1.40
C ASN A 773 -5.28 -31.74 -1.55
N VAL A 774 -5.44 -30.47 -1.93
CA VAL A 774 -4.37 -29.46 -2.01
C VAL A 774 -4.70 -28.31 -1.07
N ALA A 775 -3.74 -27.85 -0.25
CA ALA A 775 -3.94 -26.67 0.58
C ALA A 775 -3.57 -25.40 -0.18
N VAL A 776 -4.27 -24.29 0.09
CA VAL A 776 -4.02 -22.99 -0.57
C VAL A 776 -2.54 -22.56 -0.50
N LYS A 777 -1.83 -22.86 0.60
CA LYS A 777 -0.40 -22.54 0.77
C LYS A 777 0.54 -23.26 -0.23
N ASP A 778 0.08 -24.37 -0.83
CA ASP A 778 0.86 -25.21 -1.74
C ASP A 778 0.80 -24.70 -3.21
N LEU A 779 -0.11 -23.77 -3.51
CA LEU A 779 -0.30 -23.13 -4.81
C LEU A 779 -0.11 -21.61 -4.69
N LYS A 780 0.41 -20.96 -5.75
CA LYS A 780 0.69 -19.51 -5.75
C LYS A 780 0.42 -18.91 -7.12
N ARG A 781 0.13 -17.61 -7.15
CA ARG A 781 0.14 -16.79 -8.37
C ARG A 781 1.45 -17.00 -9.14
N GLY A 782 1.36 -17.15 -10.46
CA GLY A 782 2.51 -17.48 -11.31
C GLY A 782 2.82 -18.97 -11.44
N PHE A 783 2.16 -19.86 -10.69
CA PHE A 783 2.18 -21.30 -11.00
C PHE A 783 1.33 -21.58 -12.25
N VAL A 784 1.58 -22.70 -12.92
CA VAL A 784 0.89 -23.07 -14.17
C VAL A 784 0.26 -24.45 -14.02
N ALA A 785 -1.06 -24.53 -14.19
CA ALA A 785 -1.76 -25.80 -14.31
C ALA A 785 -1.65 -26.33 -15.75
N SER A 786 -1.46 -27.65 -15.85
CA SER A 786 -1.24 -28.39 -17.10
C SER A 786 -1.84 -29.79 -16.99
N ASN A 787 -2.03 -30.50 -18.11
CA ASN A 787 -2.54 -31.87 -18.09
C ASN A 787 -1.43 -32.84 -17.66
N SER A 788 -1.69 -33.69 -16.66
CA SER A 788 -0.69 -34.63 -16.17
C SER A 788 -0.29 -35.73 -17.17
N LYS A 789 -1.13 -36.00 -18.18
CA LYS A 789 -0.88 -37.02 -19.21
C LYS A 789 -0.36 -36.45 -20.54
N ASP A 790 -0.29 -35.13 -20.69
CA ASP A 790 -0.05 -34.45 -21.98
C ASP A 790 0.76 -33.16 -21.74
N ASP A 791 2.07 -33.24 -22.03
CA ASP A 791 3.12 -32.24 -21.78
C ASP A 791 2.93 -31.45 -20.46
N PRO A 792 3.18 -32.05 -19.28
CA PRO A 792 3.04 -31.36 -18.00
C PRO A 792 4.11 -30.27 -17.80
N ALA A 793 3.68 -29.13 -17.28
CA ALA A 793 4.53 -27.96 -17.02
C ALA A 793 5.58 -28.24 -15.91
N LYS A 794 6.86 -28.03 -16.24
CA LYS A 794 8.02 -28.23 -15.34
C LYS A 794 8.62 -26.89 -14.86
N GLU A 795 9.44 -26.94 -13.81
CA GLU A 795 10.31 -25.83 -13.40
C GLU A 795 11.39 -25.57 -14.47
N ALA A 796 11.66 -24.31 -14.81
CA ALA A 796 12.79 -23.92 -15.64
C ALA A 796 14.05 -23.77 -14.78
N ALA A 797 15.11 -24.54 -15.06
CA ALA A 797 16.41 -24.37 -14.40
C ALA A 797 17.15 -23.13 -14.94
N ASN A 798 17.16 -22.98 -16.26
CA ASN A 798 17.57 -21.77 -16.96
C ASN A 798 16.84 -21.70 -18.32
N PHE A 799 16.89 -20.56 -18.99
CA PHE A 799 16.32 -20.39 -20.32
C PHE A 799 17.12 -19.39 -21.15
N THR A 800 17.22 -19.62 -22.46
CA THR A 800 17.86 -18.70 -23.40
C THR A 800 16.79 -17.91 -24.14
N SER A 801 16.95 -16.59 -24.15
CA SER A 801 15.94 -15.66 -24.64
C SER A 801 16.54 -14.61 -25.56
N GLN A 802 15.76 -14.19 -26.55
CA GLN A 802 16.05 -13.03 -27.38
C GLN A 802 15.47 -11.81 -26.70
N VAL A 803 16.31 -10.84 -26.36
CA VAL A 803 15.96 -9.65 -25.56
C VAL A 803 16.31 -8.39 -26.34
N ILE A 804 15.44 -7.37 -26.25
CA ILE A 804 15.65 -6.03 -26.80
C ILE A 804 15.72 -5.06 -25.62
N ILE A 805 16.87 -4.41 -25.43
CA ILE A 805 17.09 -3.44 -24.34
C ILE A 805 16.43 -2.12 -24.70
N MET A 806 15.64 -1.56 -23.79
CA MET A 806 14.84 -0.35 -24.03
C MET A 806 14.87 0.56 -22.79
N ASN A 807 15.10 1.86 -22.99
CA ASN A 807 15.05 2.91 -21.96
C ASN A 807 16.03 2.77 -20.77
N HIS A 808 16.83 1.71 -20.67
CA HIS A 808 17.87 1.60 -19.64
C HIS A 808 18.95 2.71 -19.79
N PRO A 809 19.29 3.48 -18.74
CA PRO A 809 20.22 4.59 -18.84
C PRO A 809 21.70 4.19 -18.83
N GLY A 810 22.02 3.02 -18.23
CA GLY A 810 23.38 2.50 -18.14
C GLY A 810 23.67 1.37 -19.14
N GLN A 811 24.64 0.53 -18.79
CA GLN A 811 25.04 -0.66 -19.54
C GLN A 811 24.59 -1.92 -18.77
N ILE A 812 24.05 -2.93 -19.46
CA ILE A 812 23.63 -4.20 -18.86
C ILE A 812 24.70 -5.25 -19.17
N GLY A 813 25.36 -5.78 -18.13
CA GLY A 813 26.38 -6.83 -18.24
C GLY A 813 25.97 -8.14 -17.58
N ASN A 814 26.82 -9.17 -17.71
CA ASN A 814 26.64 -10.45 -17.02
C ASN A 814 26.54 -10.25 -15.51
N GLY A 815 25.59 -10.93 -14.88
CA GLY A 815 25.28 -10.83 -13.45
C GLY A 815 24.16 -9.84 -13.09
N TYR A 816 23.67 -9.03 -14.02
CA TYR A 816 22.50 -8.16 -13.82
C TYR A 816 21.26 -8.97 -13.37
N ALA A 817 20.52 -8.47 -12.37
CA ALA A 817 19.44 -9.23 -11.71
C ALA A 817 18.11 -8.44 -11.60
N PRO A 818 17.49 -8.07 -12.74
CA PRO A 818 16.21 -7.37 -12.77
C PRO A 818 15.03 -8.28 -12.40
N VAL A 819 13.83 -7.69 -12.33
CA VAL A 819 12.57 -8.45 -12.21
C VAL A 819 12.02 -8.77 -13.59
N LEU A 820 11.51 -9.98 -13.77
CA LEU A 820 10.92 -10.48 -15.01
C LEU A 820 9.42 -10.74 -14.79
N ASP A 821 8.61 -10.10 -15.63
CA ASP A 821 7.16 -10.26 -15.72
C ASP A 821 6.82 -11.18 -16.91
N CYS A 822 6.24 -12.35 -16.65
CA CYS A 822 5.81 -13.32 -17.66
C CYS A 822 4.46 -13.93 -17.26
N HIS A 823 3.47 -13.96 -18.16
CA HIS A 823 2.07 -14.34 -17.89
C HIS A 823 1.44 -13.70 -16.63
N THR A 824 1.55 -14.39 -15.48
CA THR A 824 1.08 -14.00 -14.14
C THR A 824 2.21 -14.04 -13.09
N CYS A 825 3.40 -14.47 -13.50
CA CYS A 825 4.60 -14.63 -12.71
C CYS A 825 5.43 -13.33 -12.68
N HIS A 826 5.92 -12.98 -11.49
CA HIS A 826 6.73 -11.78 -11.21
C HIS A 826 7.91 -12.20 -10.33
N ILE A 827 9.05 -12.54 -10.95
CA ILE A 827 10.21 -13.16 -10.27
C ILE A 827 11.50 -12.46 -10.70
N ALA A 828 12.44 -12.27 -9.76
CA ALA A 828 13.77 -11.76 -10.07
C ALA A 828 14.59 -12.83 -10.83
N VAL A 829 15.28 -12.42 -11.88
CA VAL A 829 15.98 -13.31 -12.81
C VAL A 829 17.38 -12.76 -13.08
N LYS A 830 18.41 -13.60 -12.89
CA LYS A 830 19.80 -13.25 -13.16
C LYS A 830 20.12 -13.48 -14.62
N PHE A 831 20.58 -12.43 -15.31
CA PHE A 831 21.21 -12.51 -16.62
C PHE A 831 22.58 -13.17 -16.39
N ALA A 832 22.72 -14.46 -16.67
CA ALA A 832 23.94 -15.21 -16.40
C ALA A 832 25.01 -14.86 -17.44
N GLU A 833 24.67 -15.04 -18.71
CA GLU A 833 25.57 -14.93 -19.86
C GLU A 833 24.84 -14.21 -21.01
N ILE A 834 25.39 -13.12 -21.51
CA ILE A 834 25.00 -12.53 -22.79
C ILE A 834 25.78 -13.27 -23.89
N LEU A 835 25.10 -14.12 -24.65
CA LEU A 835 25.69 -15.06 -25.61
C LEU A 835 26.09 -14.38 -26.91
N THR A 836 25.17 -13.61 -27.51
CA THR A 836 25.42 -12.84 -28.74
C THR A 836 24.65 -11.53 -28.73
N LYS A 837 25.21 -10.50 -29.35
CA LYS A 837 24.51 -9.28 -29.77
C LYS A 837 23.95 -9.51 -31.17
N ILE A 838 22.72 -9.06 -31.41
CA ILE A 838 22.02 -9.25 -32.68
C ILE A 838 21.41 -7.93 -33.17
N ASP A 839 21.20 -7.80 -34.48
CA ASP A 839 20.39 -6.73 -35.04
C ASP A 839 18.90 -6.96 -34.71
N ARG A 840 18.26 -5.93 -34.14
CA ARG A 840 16.83 -5.91 -33.81
C ARG A 840 15.91 -6.16 -35.02
N ARG A 841 16.34 -5.84 -36.26
CA ARG A 841 15.51 -5.98 -37.47
C ARG A 841 15.72 -7.28 -38.23
N SER A 842 16.96 -7.60 -38.58
CA SER A 842 17.31 -8.78 -39.38
C SER A 842 17.58 -10.03 -38.56
N GLY A 843 17.74 -9.91 -37.23
CA GLY A 843 18.08 -11.02 -36.34
C GLY A 843 19.50 -11.57 -36.52
N LYS A 844 20.31 -10.99 -37.42
CA LYS A 844 21.70 -11.39 -37.66
C LYS A 844 22.55 -11.09 -36.43
N GLU A 845 23.49 -11.99 -36.14
CA GLU A 845 24.51 -11.78 -35.11
C GLU A 845 25.48 -10.67 -35.54
N LEU A 846 25.83 -9.81 -34.59
CA LEU A 846 26.73 -8.66 -34.77
C LEU A 846 28.03 -8.80 -33.98
N GLU A 847 27.96 -9.41 -32.80
CA GLU A 847 29.07 -9.57 -31.86
C GLU A 847 28.80 -10.82 -31.02
N LYS A 848 29.80 -11.68 -30.80
CA LYS A 848 29.68 -12.85 -29.93
C LYS A 848 30.26 -12.53 -28.55
N GLU A 849 29.58 -12.98 -27.50
CA GLU A 849 29.94 -12.79 -26.09
C GLU A 849 30.24 -11.32 -25.72
N PRO A 850 29.34 -10.36 -26.05
CA PRO A 850 29.54 -8.94 -25.78
C PRO A 850 29.60 -8.66 -24.27
N LYS A 851 30.54 -7.81 -23.83
CA LYS A 851 30.72 -7.48 -22.41
C LYS A 851 29.51 -6.78 -21.77
N PHE A 852 28.71 -6.09 -22.58
CA PHE A 852 27.47 -5.43 -22.15
C PHE A 852 26.54 -5.17 -23.34
N LEU A 853 25.26 -4.91 -23.05
CA LEU A 853 24.27 -4.35 -23.96
C LEU A 853 23.88 -2.92 -23.53
N LYS A 854 23.52 -2.08 -24.51
CA LYS A 854 23.06 -0.69 -24.32
C LYS A 854 21.62 -0.51 -24.82
N ASN A 855 20.98 0.60 -24.44
CA ASN A 855 19.64 0.95 -24.92
C ASN A 855 19.55 0.96 -26.46
N GLY A 856 18.62 0.18 -27.01
CA GLY A 856 18.44 -0.03 -28.44
C GLY A 856 19.13 -1.30 -28.99
N ASP A 857 20.09 -1.88 -28.27
CA ASP A 857 20.69 -3.17 -28.62
C ASP A 857 19.68 -4.32 -28.43
N ALA A 858 19.85 -5.38 -29.21
CA ALA A 858 19.24 -6.67 -28.96
C ALA A 858 20.32 -7.74 -28.75
N GLY A 859 20.00 -8.80 -28.01
CA GLY A 859 20.93 -9.89 -27.76
C GLY A 859 20.24 -11.19 -27.33
N MET A 860 20.97 -12.29 -27.45
CA MET A 860 20.63 -13.60 -26.89
C MET A 860 21.22 -13.69 -25.48
N ILE A 861 20.38 -13.91 -24.48
CA ILE A 861 20.76 -13.91 -23.06
C ILE A 861 20.29 -15.20 -22.39
N LYS A 862 21.20 -15.90 -21.73
CA LYS A 862 20.92 -17.02 -20.83
C LYS A 862 20.52 -16.49 -19.46
N MET A 863 19.37 -16.91 -18.98
CA MET A 863 18.73 -16.39 -17.77
C MET A 863 18.49 -17.50 -16.74
N ILE A 864 18.77 -17.19 -15.47
CA ILE A 864 18.59 -18.11 -14.35
C ILE A 864 17.58 -17.50 -13.35
N PRO A 865 16.46 -18.18 -13.05
CA PRO A 865 15.51 -17.73 -12.04
C PRO A 865 16.12 -17.68 -10.63
N THR A 866 15.78 -16.67 -9.83
CA THR A 866 16.13 -16.65 -8.39
C THR A 866 15.17 -17.48 -7.54
N LYS A 867 14.00 -17.84 -8.08
CA LYS A 867 12.95 -18.65 -7.46
C LYS A 867 12.36 -19.58 -8.52
N PRO A 868 11.87 -20.78 -8.16
CA PRO A 868 11.22 -21.70 -9.11
C PRO A 868 10.12 -21.02 -9.92
N MET A 869 10.22 -21.09 -11.24
CA MET A 869 9.24 -20.53 -12.18
C MET A 869 8.98 -21.50 -13.34
N VAL A 870 7.82 -21.36 -13.98
CA VAL A 870 7.48 -22.05 -15.22
C VAL A 870 7.57 -21.05 -16.35
N VAL A 871 8.26 -21.42 -17.43
CA VAL A 871 8.24 -20.72 -18.72
C VAL A 871 8.36 -21.75 -19.84
N GLU A 872 7.95 -21.36 -21.04
CA GLU A 872 7.91 -22.23 -22.23
C GLU A 872 8.55 -21.54 -23.43
N THR A 873 8.82 -22.27 -24.52
CA THR A 873 9.33 -21.61 -25.74
C THR A 873 8.25 -20.76 -26.40
N PHE A 874 8.65 -19.62 -26.97
CA PHE A 874 7.74 -18.71 -27.68
C PHE A 874 7.07 -19.37 -28.91
N SER A 875 7.75 -20.33 -29.54
CA SER A 875 7.25 -21.13 -30.66
C SER A 875 6.08 -22.04 -30.26
N GLU A 876 6.21 -22.71 -29.12
CA GLU A 876 5.23 -23.70 -28.66
C GLU A 876 4.07 -23.04 -27.92
N TYR A 877 4.37 -22.17 -26.95
CA TYR A 877 3.38 -21.52 -26.08
C TYR A 877 3.61 -20.00 -26.03
N PRO A 878 3.19 -19.24 -27.07
CA PRO A 878 3.38 -17.79 -27.13
C PRO A 878 2.98 -16.99 -25.88
N PRO A 879 1.94 -17.34 -25.09
CA PRO A 879 1.61 -16.61 -23.86
C PRO A 879 2.58 -16.85 -22.69
N LEU A 880 3.25 -18.01 -22.65
CA LEU A 880 4.24 -18.38 -21.61
C LEU A 880 5.69 -18.16 -22.07
N GLY A 881 5.90 -17.77 -23.33
CA GLY A 881 7.21 -17.52 -23.93
C GLY A 881 7.54 -16.05 -24.23
N ARG A 882 6.68 -15.09 -23.83
CA ARG A 882 6.98 -13.65 -23.89
C ARG A 882 7.11 -13.06 -22.49
N PHE A 883 8.00 -12.09 -22.30
CA PHE A 883 8.19 -11.43 -21.02
C PHE A 883 8.63 -9.97 -21.16
N ALA A 884 8.35 -9.18 -20.12
CA ALA A 884 8.93 -7.86 -19.90
C ALA A 884 9.99 -7.97 -18.79
N VAL A 885 11.06 -7.17 -18.91
CA VAL A 885 12.10 -7.04 -17.88
C VAL A 885 12.02 -5.64 -17.30
N ARG A 886 11.98 -5.54 -15.98
CA ARG A 886 11.75 -4.29 -15.25
C ARG A 886 12.80 -4.08 -14.18
N ASP A 887 13.21 -2.83 -14.02
CA ASP A 887 14.09 -2.38 -12.96
C ASP A 887 13.48 -1.17 -12.27
N MET A 888 13.41 -1.23 -10.95
CA MET A 888 12.66 -0.34 -10.05
C MET A 888 11.20 -0.06 -10.47
N ARG A 889 11.01 0.83 -11.45
CA ARG A 889 9.70 1.27 -11.97
C ARG A 889 9.63 1.32 -13.50
N GLN A 890 10.73 1.12 -14.22
CA GLN A 890 10.78 1.23 -15.69
C GLN A 890 10.90 -0.15 -16.34
N THR A 891 10.27 -0.32 -17.51
CA THR A 891 10.51 -1.47 -18.39
C THR A 891 11.85 -1.27 -19.12
N VAL A 892 12.87 -2.03 -18.70
CA VAL A 892 14.27 -1.90 -19.19
C VAL A 892 14.60 -2.80 -20.38
N ALA A 893 13.79 -3.84 -20.61
CA ALA A 893 13.87 -4.67 -21.81
C ALA A 893 12.55 -5.43 -22.04
N VAL A 894 12.39 -5.95 -23.25
CA VAL A 894 11.32 -6.89 -23.63
C VAL A 894 11.93 -8.10 -24.34
N GLY A 895 11.36 -9.29 -24.15
CA GLY A 895 11.99 -10.51 -24.66
C GLY A 895 11.05 -11.66 -25.00
N VAL A 896 11.59 -12.60 -25.78
CA VAL A 896 10.94 -13.85 -26.17
C VAL A 896 11.87 -15.04 -25.93
N ILE A 897 11.34 -16.09 -25.34
CA ILE A 897 12.09 -17.29 -24.94
C ILE A 897 12.28 -18.20 -26.16
N LYS A 898 13.53 -18.62 -26.39
CA LYS A 898 13.91 -19.45 -27.54
C LYS A 898 14.10 -20.91 -27.14
N SER A 899 14.69 -21.16 -25.97
CA SER A 899 14.83 -22.49 -25.39
C SER A 899 14.73 -22.42 -23.87
N VAL A 900 14.26 -23.51 -23.25
CA VAL A 900 14.12 -23.67 -21.80
C VAL A 900 14.79 -24.98 -21.39
N GLU A 901 15.72 -24.91 -20.45
CA GLU A 901 16.25 -26.10 -19.78
C GLU A 901 15.29 -26.47 -18.64
N LYS A 902 14.36 -27.39 -18.92
CA LYS A 902 13.37 -27.87 -17.95
C LYS A 902 14.06 -28.80 -16.94
N LYS A 903 13.89 -28.51 -15.66
CA LYS A 903 14.41 -29.28 -14.53
C LYS A 903 13.52 -30.49 -14.27
N ASP A 904 14.11 -31.64 -13.97
CA ASP A 904 13.34 -32.82 -13.59
C ASP A 904 12.85 -32.77 -12.14
N ALA A 905 11.65 -33.32 -11.93
CA ALA A 905 10.86 -33.10 -10.72
C ALA A 905 11.29 -34.04 -9.58
N SER A 906 12.27 -33.61 -8.78
CA SER A 906 12.67 -34.30 -7.56
C SER A 906 11.48 -34.42 -6.59
N SER A 907 11.02 -35.67 -6.40
CA SER A 907 9.95 -36.09 -5.46
C SER A 907 8.60 -35.33 -5.58
N ALA A 908 8.09 -35.19 -6.81
CA ALA A 908 6.75 -34.65 -7.08
C ALA A 908 5.65 -35.34 -6.24
N LYS A 909 4.89 -34.56 -5.45
CA LYS A 909 3.81 -35.08 -4.61
C LYS A 909 2.54 -35.33 -5.44
N VAL A 910 2.17 -36.60 -5.57
CA VAL A 910 0.90 -37.03 -6.18
C VAL A 910 -0.18 -37.15 -5.10
N THR A 911 -1.33 -36.51 -5.28
CA THR A 911 -2.46 -36.65 -4.32
C THR A 911 -3.11 -38.03 -4.41
N LYS A 912 -3.69 -38.50 -3.29
CA LYS A 912 -4.47 -39.75 -3.24
C LYS A 912 -5.63 -39.78 -4.27
N SER A 913 -6.16 -38.61 -4.64
CA SER A 913 -7.15 -38.41 -5.70
C SER A 913 -6.59 -38.71 -7.09
N ALA A 914 -5.45 -38.12 -7.45
CA ALA A 914 -4.81 -38.39 -8.74
C ALA A 914 -4.36 -39.85 -8.87
N ALA A 915 -3.77 -40.42 -7.81
CA ALA A 915 -3.31 -41.82 -7.80
C ALA A 915 -4.45 -42.81 -8.12
N LYS A 916 -5.64 -42.62 -7.53
CA LYS A 916 -6.83 -43.45 -7.81
C LYS A 916 -7.36 -43.35 -9.25
N LYS A 917 -6.96 -42.33 -10.01
CA LYS A 917 -7.40 -42.08 -11.40
C LYS A 917 -6.31 -42.30 -12.45
N GLY A 918 -5.05 -42.45 -12.02
CA GLY A 918 -3.92 -42.86 -12.86
C GLY A 918 -3.79 -44.39 -13.02
N GLY A 919 -4.30 -45.16 -12.06
CA GLY A 919 -4.35 -46.63 -12.10
C GLY A 919 -5.63 -47.21 -12.76
N LYS A 920 -6.20 -46.48 -13.72
CA LYS A 920 -7.34 -46.87 -14.57
C LYS A 920 -7.16 -46.29 -15.96
#